data_AF-A0A344L3S2-F1
#
_entry.id   AF-A0A344L3S2-F1
#
_cell.length_a   1.000
_cell.length_b   1.000
_cell.length_c   1.000
_cell.angle_alpha   90.00
_cell.angle_beta   90.00
_cell.angle_gamma   90.00
#
_symmetry.space_group_name_H-M   'P 1'
#
loop_
_entity.id
_entity.type
_entity.pdbx_description
1 polymer ?
#
loop_
_entity_poly.entity_id
_entity_poly.type
_entity_poly.pdbx_seq_one_letter_code
_entity_poly.pdbx_strand_id
1 'polypeptide(L)'
;MSEGQGQPVTTAGRAVDGKQLMKDLQRQVLILEDDLRERAGEEPEFATALRAEYDDAYEKKRTASTYESWLDARVTQVAAAWVLGTVFVRFCEDNGLIEQPFISGPGERLREAEEHHEAYTSKFTSHNDRDWLIAAFNHIADAHPTAAGLFDKRHNPLWEITPSYEAATSLLKFWRRPDEELRYDFTDADWDTRFLGDLYQDLSEHARKTYALLQTPEFVEEFILDLTLEPAVDEFGLKGLRTIDPACGSGHFLLGIFQRLLAKWREAEPGTDDWELIKRSLESVHGCDKNPFAVSIARFRLLIAALHAGGETCLTKAPVFPINVAAGDSLMHGRGVNWEQIELGLFATDERHTYRTEDVNEFVGSCDLLGVGSYHVVVGNPPYITVKDKQENENYRKVYNKVCSGKYALSVPFVQRLFDLAIRTGGSDRRAGWVGQITANSFMKREFGKKLIDVFLAQRVSLTHIIDSSGAYIPGHGTPTVILVGRNNIGRKKDPIRAVLGKRGEPAQPEIPADGLVWSAIVQQVYKPGSESEWVSVEDAERERFAGHPWSVSGGGARDVMELFGDCPDIIVHRSSRIGVFGIPGGDDVMLTPREAWLRRAAEIEHIKQLVLGDEIRDWRASHNTFSFFPYSYDLELLPLDALGLTNRWIWPCRTSLGNRMTFSKETYFDDGRPWYEWHQVTPAHGAHSWTISFAEVATHNHFFLDRDERIFKQTAPVIKLPEGASEDDHLALLGVLNSSAGCFWLRQVCHDKGNRGEGGGITSAAWERFHQFNGTNVARFPLPAELPLEFGRSLDFLAQQLAALEPGALCGSEVPSRERLDKTRTEHEHVRSRMVALQEELDWHTYGLYGLLTLGDLARLSAADRDEVPEIRLGERAFEIVLARKAAVGEIETAWFERHGSTPITEIPSHWPEWYRQIVQARIDIIEQRRDIALIERPECKRRWATQPWEKKEAEALETWLLDRCERRDLWYGLRDGFEQPRALTISQLADAFRNDVDMHSVAQLYAADHLGKRDFTLVQVLEKIIADEHVPFLAAMRYKDPGLRKRAQWEKVWEQQREEDRTGERLDIPVPPKYTSADFRKTSYWSQRGKLDVPKERFISYPEASPDGDPTLLLGWAGWDHKDQAQALVNVINDRTQEAGWEAGRLKPLLAGLAEVMPWVKQWHGEYDAEWGGVPADEYQAFLDEQLTKHQLAMQDLTAWRPEAPRRGRRTSNAKGDQR
;
A
#
# COMPACT_ATOMS: atom_id res chain seq x y z
N MET A 1 54.18 46.08 -21.87
CA MET A 1 54.36 44.70 -22.34
C MET A 1 54.51 43.86 -21.09
N SER A 2 53.39 43.33 -20.57
CA SER A 2 53.36 42.58 -19.31
C SER A 2 53.11 41.11 -19.59
N GLU A 3 53.86 40.28 -18.89
CA GLU A 3 53.73 38.83 -18.80
C GLU A 3 52.38 38.44 -18.21
N GLY A 4 51.75 37.40 -18.78
CA GLY A 4 50.55 36.76 -18.25
C GLY A 4 50.86 35.33 -17.85
N GLN A 5 50.73 35.03 -16.56
CA GLN A 5 50.84 33.70 -15.95
C GLN A 5 49.65 32.84 -16.38
N GLY A 6 49.91 31.62 -16.88
CA GLY A 6 48.90 30.60 -17.09
C GLY A 6 48.57 29.88 -15.78
N GLN A 7 47.32 29.96 -15.34
CA GLN A 7 46.76 29.05 -14.33
C GLN A 7 46.51 27.66 -14.95
N PRO A 8 46.75 26.56 -14.24
CA PRO A 8 46.32 25.24 -14.69
C PRO A 8 44.80 25.09 -14.53
N VAL A 9 44.15 24.62 -15.59
CA VAL A 9 42.73 24.27 -15.61
C VAL A 9 42.56 22.99 -14.79
N THR A 10 41.88 23.08 -13.64
CA THR A 10 41.36 21.93 -12.90
C THR A 10 40.11 21.40 -13.62
N THR A 11 40.19 20.20 -14.17
CA THR A 11 39.02 19.43 -14.60
C THR A 11 38.20 19.04 -13.38
N ALA A 12 37.02 19.64 -13.22
CA ALA A 12 36.03 19.22 -12.23
C ALA A 12 35.57 17.78 -12.55
N GLY A 13 35.72 16.87 -11.58
CA GLY A 13 35.25 15.49 -11.67
C GLY A 13 33.73 15.41 -11.85
N ARG A 14 33.27 14.44 -12.65
CA ARG A 14 31.86 14.22 -12.94
C ARG A 14 31.29 13.33 -11.83
N ALA A 15 30.53 13.89 -10.89
CA ALA A 15 29.88 13.15 -9.82
C ALA A 15 29.01 11.98 -10.35
N VAL A 16 28.97 10.86 -9.62
CA VAL A 16 28.17 9.67 -9.95
C VAL A 16 26.69 10.02 -10.14
N ASP A 17 26.06 9.58 -11.24
CA ASP A 17 24.60 9.55 -11.35
C ASP A 17 24.03 8.45 -10.44
N GLY A 18 23.74 8.80 -9.19
CA GLY A 18 23.26 7.88 -8.16
C GLY A 18 21.99 7.12 -8.54
N LYS A 19 21.09 7.71 -9.35
CA LYS A 19 19.85 7.04 -9.78
C LYS A 19 20.13 5.93 -10.79
N GLN A 20 21.02 6.20 -11.74
CA GLN A 20 21.42 5.20 -12.73
C GLN A 20 22.24 4.07 -12.09
N LEU A 21 23.16 4.40 -11.18
CA LEU A 21 23.91 3.42 -10.39
C LEU A 21 22.96 2.50 -9.63
N MET A 22 21.99 3.05 -8.89
CA MET A 22 21.04 2.28 -8.11
C MET A 22 20.26 1.27 -8.96
N LYS A 23 19.70 1.73 -10.10
CA LYS A 23 18.94 0.85 -11.01
C LYS A 23 19.77 -0.30 -11.57
N ASP A 24 21.04 -0.04 -11.85
CA ASP A 24 21.95 -1.08 -12.34
C ASP A 24 22.37 -2.05 -11.24
N LEU A 25 22.57 -1.58 -10.00
CA LEU A 25 22.88 -2.42 -8.85
C LEU A 25 21.69 -3.30 -8.44
N GLN A 26 20.44 -2.79 -8.50
CA GLN A 26 19.24 -3.62 -8.33
C GLN A 26 19.19 -4.80 -9.30
N ARG A 27 19.59 -4.55 -10.56
CA ARG A 27 19.67 -5.61 -11.58
C ARG A 27 20.75 -6.64 -11.24
N GLN A 28 21.89 -6.22 -10.69
CA GLN A 28 22.93 -7.15 -10.23
C GLN A 28 22.45 -7.99 -9.05
N VAL A 29 21.70 -7.41 -8.10
CA VAL A 29 21.09 -8.16 -7.00
C VAL A 29 20.15 -9.24 -7.52
N LEU A 30 19.25 -8.93 -8.47
CA LEU A 30 18.34 -9.93 -9.04
C LEU A 30 19.09 -11.08 -9.74
N ILE A 31 20.17 -10.78 -10.47
CA ILE A 31 21.00 -11.79 -11.11
C ILE A 31 21.64 -12.71 -10.06
N LEU A 32 22.16 -12.14 -8.98
CA LEU A 32 22.75 -12.90 -7.88
C LEU A 32 21.70 -13.67 -7.07
N GLU A 33 20.48 -13.14 -6.90
CA GLU A 33 19.40 -13.85 -6.20
C GLU A 33 19.02 -15.15 -6.91
N ASP A 34 18.91 -15.14 -8.24
CA ASP A 34 18.59 -16.34 -9.01
C ASP A 34 19.69 -17.40 -8.88
N ASP A 35 20.95 -16.99 -8.99
CA ASP A 35 22.13 -17.85 -8.82
C ASP A 35 22.22 -18.43 -7.39
N LEU A 36 22.16 -17.57 -6.37
CA LEU A 36 22.29 -17.97 -4.98
C LEU A 36 21.12 -18.86 -4.54
N ARG A 37 19.92 -18.68 -5.10
CA ARG A 37 18.76 -19.55 -4.82
C ARG A 37 18.96 -20.95 -5.38
N GLU A 38 19.49 -21.07 -6.60
CA GLU A 38 19.85 -22.36 -7.20
C GLU A 38 20.89 -23.07 -6.34
N ARG A 39 21.98 -22.37 -5.97
CA ARG A 39 23.02 -22.93 -5.11
C ARG A 39 22.52 -23.32 -3.72
N ALA A 40 21.65 -22.53 -3.10
CA ALA A 40 21.07 -22.84 -1.80
C ALA A 40 20.22 -24.13 -1.81
N GLY A 41 19.65 -24.49 -2.96
CA GLY A 41 18.88 -25.72 -3.12
C GLY A 41 19.69 -26.93 -3.58
N GLU A 42 20.68 -26.73 -4.45
CA GLU A 42 21.43 -27.82 -5.08
C GLU A 42 22.70 -28.22 -4.32
N GLU A 43 23.33 -27.28 -3.59
CA GLU A 43 24.57 -27.55 -2.88
C GLU A 43 24.35 -27.98 -1.43
N PRO A 44 24.74 -29.22 -1.05
CA PRO A 44 24.46 -29.74 0.28
C PRO A 44 25.06 -28.93 1.44
N GLU A 45 26.20 -28.26 1.21
CA GLU A 45 26.87 -27.43 2.20
C GLU A 45 25.99 -26.27 2.67
N PHE A 46 25.43 -25.49 1.74
CA PHE A 46 24.57 -24.36 2.05
C PHE A 46 23.19 -24.82 2.52
N ALA A 47 22.59 -25.80 1.83
CA ALA A 47 21.26 -26.30 2.16
C ALA A 47 21.21 -26.80 3.62
N THR A 48 22.23 -27.54 4.06
CA THR A 48 22.29 -28.10 5.43
C THR A 48 22.46 -26.99 6.47
N ALA A 49 23.36 -26.03 6.25
CA ALA A 49 23.61 -24.95 7.20
C ALA A 49 22.40 -24.02 7.35
N LEU A 50 21.79 -23.62 6.23
CA LEU A 50 20.59 -22.78 6.20
C LEU A 50 19.39 -23.47 6.84
N ARG A 51 19.25 -24.79 6.61
CA ARG A 51 18.19 -25.57 7.26
C ARG A 51 18.38 -25.63 8.77
N ALA A 52 19.60 -25.87 9.24
CA ALA A 52 19.91 -25.90 10.67
C ALA A 52 19.66 -24.53 11.34
N GLU A 53 20.03 -23.42 10.70
CA GLU A 53 19.73 -22.07 11.21
C GLU A 53 18.23 -21.80 11.28
N TYR A 54 17.47 -22.20 10.26
CA TYR A 54 16.01 -22.09 10.28
C TYR A 54 15.38 -22.92 11.40
N ASP A 55 15.77 -24.19 11.53
CA ASP A 55 15.20 -25.09 12.54
C ASP A 55 15.51 -24.55 13.96
N ASP A 56 16.74 -24.06 14.23
CA ASP A 56 17.09 -23.42 15.51
C ASP A 56 16.26 -22.16 15.79
N ALA A 57 16.10 -21.29 14.78
CA ALA A 57 15.30 -20.07 14.90
C ALA A 57 13.80 -20.36 15.10
N TYR A 58 13.29 -21.42 14.49
CA TYR A 58 11.91 -21.88 14.64
C TYR A 58 11.68 -22.49 16.03
N GLU A 59 12.56 -23.40 16.48
CA GLU A 59 12.51 -24.04 17.79
C GLU A 59 12.61 -23.02 18.95
N LYS A 60 13.50 -22.03 18.81
CA LYS A 60 13.67 -20.94 19.79
C LYS A 60 12.61 -19.84 19.68
N LYS A 61 11.57 -20.05 18.86
CA LYS A 61 10.44 -19.13 18.72
C LYS A 61 10.90 -17.72 18.34
N ARG A 62 11.84 -17.63 17.38
CA ARG A 62 12.29 -16.36 16.79
C ARG A 62 11.54 -16.02 15.51
N THR A 63 11.06 -17.02 14.77
CA THR A 63 10.28 -16.88 13.53
C THR A 63 9.12 -17.87 13.50
N ALA A 64 8.01 -17.49 12.84
CA ALA A 64 6.89 -18.38 12.50
C ALA A 64 6.73 -18.56 10.96
N SER A 65 7.69 -18.07 10.17
CA SER A 65 7.64 -18.15 8.69
C SER A 65 7.94 -19.56 8.19
N THR A 66 7.45 -19.92 7.00
CA THR A 66 7.85 -21.19 6.34
C THR A 66 9.31 -21.13 5.91
N TYR A 67 9.94 -22.30 5.74
CA TYR A 67 11.34 -22.39 5.33
C TYR A 67 11.60 -21.67 4.00
N GLU A 68 10.71 -21.82 3.01
CA GLU A 68 10.87 -21.20 1.69
C GLU A 68 10.79 -19.67 1.77
N SER A 69 9.85 -19.14 2.54
CA SER A 69 9.73 -17.69 2.74
C SER A 69 10.92 -17.12 3.53
N TRP A 70 11.46 -17.88 4.48
CA TRP A 70 12.65 -17.51 5.24
C TRP A 70 13.90 -17.57 4.35
N LEU A 71 14.04 -18.61 3.52
CA LEU A 71 15.14 -18.81 2.61
C LEU A 71 15.19 -17.72 1.53
N ASP A 72 14.05 -17.36 0.92
CA ASP A 72 14.00 -16.27 -0.06
C ASP A 72 14.50 -14.94 0.54
N ALA A 73 14.07 -14.61 1.76
CA ALA A 73 14.54 -13.41 2.45
C ALA A 73 16.05 -13.45 2.72
N ARG A 74 16.59 -14.64 3.03
CA ARG A 74 18.01 -14.84 3.28
C ARG A 74 18.85 -14.77 2.02
N VAL A 75 18.40 -15.37 0.92
CA VAL A 75 19.06 -15.28 -0.40
C VAL A 75 19.16 -13.83 -0.86
N THR A 76 18.07 -13.06 -0.77
CA THR A 76 18.08 -11.61 -1.05
C THR A 76 19.12 -10.89 -0.19
N GLN A 77 19.24 -11.27 1.08
CA GLN A 77 20.22 -10.67 1.98
C GLN A 77 21.67 -11.04 1.60
N VAL A 78 21.92 -12.27 1.15
CA VAL A 78 23.27 -12.63 0.70
C VAL A 78 23.62 -11.90 -0.61
N ALA A 79 22.69 -11.86 -1.58
CA ALA A 79 22.88 -11.18 -2.86
C ALA A 79 23.24 -9.69 -2.69
N ALA A 80 22.46 -8.98 -1.86
CA ALA A 80 22.70 -7.58 -1.56
C ALA A 80 24.05 -7.35 -0.83
N ALA A 81 24.48 -8.28 0.05
CA ALA A 81 25.76 -8.18 0.75
C ALA A 81 26.96 -8.22 -0.20
N TRP A 82 26.92 -9.13 -1.18
CA TRP A 82 27.95 -9.24 -2.21
C TRP A 82 28.04 -7.96 -3.06
N VAL A 83 26.90 -7.44 -3.54
CA VAL A 83 26.88 -6.20 -4.32
C VAL A 83 27.40 -5.03 -3.50
N LEU A 84 26.90 -4.84 -2.28
CA LEU A 84 27.31 -3.74 -1.40
C LEU A 84 28.80 -3.83 -1.02
N GLY A 85 29.32 -5.04 -0.77
CA GLY A 85 30.75 -5.26 -0.54
C GLY A 85 31.62 -4.75 -1.68
N THR A 86 31.21 -5.00 -2.94
CA THR A 86 31.94 -4.45 -4.10
C THR A 86 31.85 -2.92 -4.20
N VAL A 87 30.76 -2.31 -3.75
CA VAL A 87 30.63 -0.84 -3.70
C VAL A 87 31.60 -0.24 -2.68
N PHE A 88 31.74 -0.84 -1.49
CA PHE A 88 32.72 -0.37 -0.50
C PHE A 88 34.16 -0.46 -1.03
N VAL A 89 34.49 -1.56 -1.71
CA VAL A 89 35.80 -1.71 -2.35
C VAL A 89 36.02 -0.62 -3.40
N ARG A 90 35.07 -0.42 -4.33
CA ARG A 90 35.16 0.63 -5.36
C ARG A 90 35.32 2.04 -4.77
N PHE A 91 34.59 2.36 -3.70
CA PHE A 91 34.71 3.65 -3.03
C PHE A 91 36.11 3.85 -2.42
N CYS A 92 36.66 2.83 -1.75
CA CYS A 92 38.02 2.87 -1.22
C CYS A 92 39.09 2.97 -2.33
N GLU A 93 38.88 2.30 -3.45
CA GLU A 93 39.79 2.33 -4.60
C GLU A 93 39.87 3.70 -5.25
N ASP A 94 38.72 4.33 -5.49
CA ASP A 94 38.60 5.59 -6.22
C ASP A 94 39.12 6.77 -5.40
N ASN A 95 38.93 6.72 -4.07
CA ASN A 95 39.38 7.77 -3.15
C ASN A 95 40.77 7.51 -2.55
N GLY A 96 41.48 6.48 -3.02
CA GLY A 96 42.86 6.19 -2.61
C GLY A 96 43.03 5.66 -1.18
N LEU A 97 41.95 5.19 -0.54
CA LEU A 97 41.93 4.70 0.84
C LEU A 97 42.67 3.36 1.04
N ILE A 98 42.92 2.66 -0.06
CA ILE A 98 43.75 1.44 -0.11
C ILE A 98 44.89 1.61 -1.12
N GLU A 99 46.03 1.00 -0.81
CA GLU A 99 47.28 1.18 -1.57
C GLU A 99 47.18 0.65 -3.00
N GLN A 100 46.63 -0.56 -3.20
CA GLN A 100 46.49 -1.20 -4.50
C GLN A 100 45.02 -1.50 -4.85
N PRO A 101 44.54 -1.14 -6.05
CA PRO A 101 43.17 -1.45 -6.46
C PRO A 101 42.99 -2.94 -6.80
N PHE A 102 41.78 -3.46 -6.61
CA PHE A 102 41.39 -4.85 -6.88
C PHE A 102 40.35 -4.96 -7.99
N ILE A 103 39.27 -4.19 -7.93
CA ILE A 103 38.13 -4.25 -8.85
C ILE A 103 38.35 -3.29 -10.01
N SER A 104 38.55 -1.99 -9.76
CA SER A 104 38.77 -0.98 -10.81
C SER A 104 39.35 0.33 -10.23
N GLY A 105 39.32 1.43 -10.99
CA GLY A 105 39.60 2.79 -10.48
C GLY A 105 39.84 3.83 -11.59
N PRO A 106 39.75 5.13 -11.28
CA PRO A 106 39.97 6.21 -12.24
C PRO A 106 41.44 6.31 -12.67
N GLY A 107 41.68 6.85 -13.87
CA GLY A 107 43.00 7.00 -14.45
C GLY A 107 43.70 5.64 -14.69
N GLU A 108 44.93 5.50 -14.21
CA GLU A 108 45.73 4.27 -14.36
C GLU A 108 45.29 3.14 -13.42
N ARG A 109 44.41 3.40 -12.45
CA ARG A 109 44.06 2.43 -11.39
C ARG A 109 43.28 1.22 -11.93
N LEU A 110 42.50 1.37 -13.00
CA LEU A 110 41.89 0.19 -13.67
C LEU A 110 42.97 -0.76 -14.21
N ARG A 111 44.00 -0.21 -14.86
CA ARG A 111 45.13 -1.00 -15.37
C ARG A 111 45.93 -1.64 -14.23
N GLU A 112 46.18 -0.90 -13.16
CA GLU A 112 46.80 -1.45 -11.94
C GLU A 112 45.98 -2.59 -11.34
N ALA A 113 44.65 -2.50 -11.31
CA ALA A 113 43.77 -3.55 -10.81
C ALA A 113 43.76 -4.80 -11.70
N GLU A 114 43.90 -4.62 -13.02
CA GLU A 114 44.04 -5.71 -13.99
C GLU A 114 45.40 -6.41 -13.84
N GLU A 115 46.50 -5.64 -13.79
CA GLU A 115 47.86 -6.16 -13.58
C GLU A 115 47.95 -6.90 -12.22
N HIS A 116 47.32 -6.36 -11.17
CA HIS A 116 47.25 -7.01 -9.85
C HIS A 116 46.43 -8.31 -9.89
N HIS A 117 45.31 -8.33 -10.63
CA HIS A 117 44.51 -9.54 -10.82
C HIS A 117 45.25 -10.62 -11.62
N GLU A 118 46.00 -10.24 -12.66
CA GLU A 118 46.85 -11.15 -13.44
C GLU A 118 47.97 -11.74 -12.57
N ALA A 119 48.62 -10.92 -11.75
CA ALA A 119 49.65 -11.36 -10.80
C ALA A 119 49.08 -12.34 -9.76
N TYR A 120 47.88 -12.07 -9.23
CA TYR A 120 47.18 -12.96 -8.31
C TYR A 120 46.84 -14.31 -8.96
N THR A 121 46.26 -14.30 -10.16
CA THR A 121 45.87 -15.51 -10.90
C THR A 121 47.08 -16.34 -11.28
N SER A 122 48.20 -15.69 -11.62
CA SER A 122 49.49 -16.36 -11.88
C SER A 122 50.06 -17.05 -10.64
N LYS A 123 49.84 -16.47 -9.45
CA LYS A 123 50.30 -17.02 -8.17
C LYS A 123 49.37 -18.11 -7.62
N PHE A 124 48.06 -17.99 -7.85
CA PHE A 124 47.04 -18.90 -7.34
C PHE A 124 46.24 -19.52 -8.49
N THR A 125 46.83 -20.48 -9.20
CA THR A 125 46.28 -21.05 -10.44
C THR A 125 44.96 -21.83 -10.31
N SER A 126 44.50 -22.10 -9.07
CA SER A 126 43.21 -22.75 -8.78
C SER A 126 42.13 -21.76 -8.34
N HIS A 127 42.48 -20.49 -8.14
CA HIS A 127 41.54 -19.44 -7.75
C HIS A 127 40.87 -18.84 -8.99
N ASN A 128 39.64 -18.35 -8.81
CA ASN A 128 38.81 -17.73 -9.84
C ASN A 128 38.36 -16.32 -9.41
N ASP A 129 37.54 -15.64 -10.23
CA ASP A 129 37.08 -14.27 -9.98
C ASP A 129 36.35 -14.11 -8.63
N ARG A 130 35.68 -15.16 -8.13
CA ARG A 130 35.08 -15.14 -6.78
C ARG A 130 36.13 -15.02 -5.70
N ASP A 131 37.21 -15.80 -5.80
CA ASP A 131 38.31 -15.77 -4.85
C ASP A 131 39.06 -14.43 -4.92
N TRP A 132 39.07 -13.78 -6.08
CA TRP A 132 39.59 -12.43 -6.25
C TRP A 132 38.76 -11.38 -5.52
N LEU A 133 37.43 -11.41 -5.65
CA LEU A 133 36.54 -10.53 -4.88
C LEU A 133 36.67 -10.78 -3.37
N ILE A 134 36.80 -12.02 -2.94
CA ILE A 134 37.07 -12.39 -1.54
C ILE A 134 38.40 -11.82 -1.07
N ALA A 135 39.46 -11.86 -1.89
CA ALA A 135 40.74 -11.27 -1.57
C ALA A 135 40.63 -9.74 -1.37
N ALA A 136 39.84 -9.05 -2.19
CA ALA A 136 39.57 -7.63 -2.03
C ALA A 136 38.86 -7.31 -0.70
N PHE A 137 37.85 -8.10 -0.32
CA PHE A 137 37.15 -7.94 0.96
C PHE A 137 38.08 -8.17 2.16
N ASN A 138 38.91 -9.22 2.10
CA ASN A 138 39.88 -9.50 3.17
C ASN A 138 40.92 -8.38 3.26
N HIS A 139 41.36 -7.80 2.13
CA HIS A 139 42.34 -6.70 2.16
C HIS A 139 41.81 -5.48 2.91
N ILE A 140 40.55 -5.08 2.69
CA ILE A 140 39.94 -3.98 3.44
C ILE A 140 39.76 -4.34 4.92
N ALA A 141 39.36 -5.58 5.21
CA ALA A 141 39.22 -6.06 6.58
C ALA A 141 40.55 -6.03 7.35
N ASP A 142 41.64 -6.42 6.71
CA ASP A 142 42.99 -6.47 7.28
C ASP A 142 43.63 -5.08 7.41
N ALA A 143 43.20 -4.11 6.59
CA ALA A 143 43.77 -2.77 6.55
C ALA A 143 43.52 -1.96 7.83
N HIS A 144 42.39 -2.16 8.52
CA HIS A 144 42.07 -1.43 9.75
C HIS A 144 41.09 -2.23 10.66
N PRO A 145 41.31 -2.31 11.99
CA PRO A 145 40.43 -3.07 12.90
C PRO A 145 38.95 -2.68 12.81
N THR A 146 38.66 -1.41 12.57
CA THR A 146 37.28 -0.91 12.41
C THR A 146 36.68 -1.31 11.05
N ALA A 147 37.50 -1.45 10.01
CA ALA A 147 37.07 -1.94 8.70
C ALA A 147 36.84 -3.47 8.70
N ALA A 148 37.54 -4.22 9.58
CA ALA A 148 37.32 -5.65 9.78
C ALA A 148 35.86 -5.99 10.13
N GLY A 149 35.19 -5.14 10.93
CA GLY A 149 33.78 -5.30 11.29
C GLY A 149 32.80 -5.17 10.11
N LEU A 150 33.24 -4.68 8.95
CA LEU A 150 32.43 -4.63 7.73
C LEU A 150 32.36 -5.97 7.02
N PHE A 151 33.38 -6.83 7.17
CA PHE A 151 33.50 -8.10 6.46
C PHE A 151 33.71 -9.29 7.42
N ASP A 152 33.35 -9.14 8.71
CA ASP A 152 33.53 -10.19 9.72
C ASP A 152 32.86 -11.51 9.28
N LYS A 153 33.66 -12.58 9.23
CA LYS A 153 33.21 -13.92 8.83
C LYS A 153 32.19 -14.53 9.80
N ARG A 154 32.08 -14.02 11.02
CA ARG A 154 31.13 -14.50 12.02
C ARG A 154 29.73 -13.93 11.79
N HIS A 155 29.64 -12.66 11.35
CA HIS A 155 28.39 -11.90 11.35
C HIS A 155 27.98 -11.32 9.98
N ASN A 156 28.85 -11.27 8.97
CA ASN A 156 28.47 -10.75 7.67
C ASN A 156 27.71 -11.80 6.83
N PRO A 157 26.51 -11.49 6.32
CA PRO A 157 25.70 -12.43 5.53
C PRO A 157 26.35 -12.89 4.21
N LEU A 158 27.30 -12.13 3.64
CA LEU A 158 27.96 -12.51 2.37
C LEU A 158 28.66 -13.88 2.44
N TRP A 159 29.02 -14.32 3.65
CA TRP A 159 29.70 -15.59 3.88
C TRP A 159 28.77 -16.79 4.04
N GLU A 160 27.44 -16.59 4.01
CA GLU A 160 26.47 -17.69 4.17
C GLU A 160 26.28 -18.51 2.89
N ILE A 161 26.15 -17.83 1.75
CA ILE A 161 26.06 -18.44 0.43
C ILE A 161 27.06 -17.72 -0.47
N THR A 162 27.91 -18.48 -1.15
CA THR A 162 28.83 -17.87 -2.13
C THR A 162 28.17 -17.85 -3.51
N PRO A 163 28.45 -16.88 -4.39
CA PRO A 163 27.98 -16.91 -5.77
C PRO A 163 28.73 -17.97 -6.59
N SER A 164 28.10 -18.44 -7.67
CA SER A 164 28.78 -19.28 -8.67
C SER A 164 29.95 -18.53 -9.31
N TYR A 165 30.81 -19.26 -10.02
CA TYR A 165 31.91 -18.65 -10.74
C TYR A 165 31.41 -17.69 -11.81
N GLU A 166 30.37 -18.08 -12.55
CA GLU A 166 29.76 -17.28 -13.60
C GLU A 166 29.15 -15.99 -13.06
N ALA A 167 28.43 -16.07 -11.93
CA ALA A 167 27.83 -14.91 -11.29
C ALA A 167 28.89 -13.95 -10.73
N ALA A 168 29.95 -14.47 -10.09
CA ALA A 168 31.07 -13.66 -9.60
C ALA A 168 31.84 -12.96 -10.74
N THR A 169 32.12 -13.67 -11.84
CA THR A 169 32.71 -13.10 -13.05
C THR A 169 31.81 -12.01 -13.65
N SER A 170 30.49 -12.23 -13.69
CA SER A 170 29.53 -11.22 -14.17
C SER A 170 29.55 -9.97 -13.29
N LEU A 171 29.62 -10.13 -11.96
CA LEU A 171 29.71 -9.01 -11.02
C LEU A 171 31.03 -8.23 -11.16
N LEU A 172 32.16 -8.91 -11.37
CA LEU A 172 33.44 -8.25 -11.64
C LEU A 172 33.42 -7.48 -12.97
N LYS A 173 32.90 -8.10 -14.03
CA LYS A 173 32.72 -7.47 -15.37
C LYS A 173 31.69 -6.35 -15.37
N PHE A 174 30.77 -6.31 -14.41
CA PHE A 174 29.86 -5.18 -14.29
C PHE A 174 30.63 -3.87 -14.01
N TRP A 175 31.68 -3.96 -13.19
CA TRP A 175 32.56 -2.83 -12.84
C TRP A 175 33.63 -2.55 -13.91
N ARG A 176 34.10 -3.58 -14.64
CA ARG A 176 35.13 -3.46 -15.69
C ARG A 176 34.52 -3.47 -17.08
N ARG A 177 34.70 -2.41 -17.89
CA ARG A 177 34.34 -2.45 -19.32
C ARG A 177 35.57 -2.42 -20.21
N PRO A 178 35.67 -3.28 -21.25
CA PRO A 178 36.87 -3.36 -22.08
C PRO A 178 37.13 -2.17 -23.03
N ASP A 179 36.18 -1.26 -23.27
CA ASP A 179 36.23 -0.37 -24.45
C ASP A 179 35.93 1.15 -24.23
N GLU A 180 35.61 1.67 -23.03
CA GLU A 180 35.39 3.13 -22.78
C GLU A 180 35.66 3.53 -21.30
N GLU A 181 35.68 4.85 -21.01
CA GLU A 181 35.85 5.49 -19.68
C GLU A 181 35.09 4.75 -18.54
N LEU A 182 35.66 4.83 -17.32
CA LEU A 182 35.10 4.26 -16.08
C LEU A 182 33.60 4.57 -15.95
N ARG A 183 32.75 3.53 -15.87
CA ARG A 183 31.27 3.70 -15.84
C ARG A 183 30.78 4.47 -14.61
N TYR A 184 31.43 4.26 -13.48
CA TYR A 184 31.11 4.87 -12.18
C TYR A 184 32.40 5.27 -11.48
N ASP A 185 32.57 6.58 -11.27
CA ASP A 185 33.70 7.21 -10.60
C ASP A 185 33.25 7.75 -9.24
N PHE A 186 33.67 7.11 -8.15
CA PHE A 186 33.35 7.52 -6.78
C PHE A 186 34.33 8.56 -6.21
N THR A 187 35.23 9.13 -7.03
CA THR A 187 36.13 10.19 -6.59
C THR A 187 35.33 11.41 -6.15
N ASP A 188 35.46 11.77 -4.88
CA ASP A 188 34.76 12.90 -4.28
C ASP A 188 35.74 13.69 -3.41
N ALA A 189 35.73 15.03 -3.47
CA ALA A 189 36.65 15.86 -2.70
C ALA A 189 36.27 15.93 -1.21
N ASP A 190 34.98 15.78 -0.90
CA ASP A 190 34.40 15.83 0.44
C ASP A 190 34.09 14.43 0.99
N TRP A 191 34.42 13.38 0.24
CA TRP A 191 34.10 11.97 0.53
C TRP A 191 32.62 11.76 0.87
N ASP A 192 31.72 12.36 0.08
CA ASP A 192 30.28 12.21 0.32
C ASP A 192 29.84 10.74 0.21
N THR A 193 29.24 10.26 1.30
CA THR A 193 28.72 8.90 1.42
C THR A 193 27.20 8.84 1.46
N ARG A 194 26.51 9.97 1.24
CA ARG A 194 25.04 10.06 1.28
C ARG A 194 24.37 9.10 0.31
N PHE A 195 24.94 8.91 -0.88
CA PHE A 195 24.43 7.96 -1.88
C PHE A 195 24.38 6.51 -1.38
N LEU A 196 25.27 6.08 -0.46
CA LEU A 196 25.23 4.73 0.12
C LEU A 196 23.98 4.53 0.97
N GLY A 197 23.55 5.61 1.60
CA GLY A 197 22.28 5.65 2.28
C GLY A 197 21.10 5.48 1.32
N ASP A 198 21.09 6.17 0.17
CA ASP A 198 20.03 6.04 -0.83
C ASP A 198 20.03 4.62 -1.44
N LEU A 199 21.24 4.10 -1.70
CA LEU A 199 21.45 2.74 -2.17
C LEU A 199 20.81 1.71 -1.23
N TYR A 200 20.98 1.88 0.09
CA TYR A 200 20.36 1.02 1.10
C TYR A 200 18.83 0.95 1.01
N GLN A 201 18.17 2.09 0.76
CA GLN A 201 16.72 2.15 0.70
C GLN A 201 16.17 1.36 -0.49
N ASP A 202 16.86 1.40 -1.62
CA ASP A 202 16.32 0.93 -2.89
C ASP A 202 16.99 -0.32 -3.47
N LEU A 203 18.07 -0.86 -2.88
CA LEU A 203 18.75 -2.06 -3.43
C LEU A 203 17.84 -3.31 -3.48
N SER A 204 16.85 -3.42 -2.58
CA SER A 204 15.86 -4.51 -2.57
C SER A 204 14.49 -4.01 -2.12
N GLU A 205 13.48 -4.09 -3.00
CA GLU A 205 12.09 -3.75 -2.65
C GLU A 205 11.55 -4.62 -1.52
N HIS A 206 11.98 -5.89 -1.45
CA HIS A 206 11.62 -6.80 -0.38
C HIS A 206 12.19 -6.31 0.97
N ALA A 207 13.48 -5.95 1.02
CA ALA A 207 14.11 -5.42 2.24
C ALA A 207 13.48 -4.08 2.67
N ARG A 208 13.18 -3.19 1.72
CA ARG A 208 12.49 -1.91 1.97
C ARG A 208 11.11 -2.13 2.61
N LYS A 209 10.32 -3.09 2.09
CA LYS A 209 8.98 -3.44 2.63
C LYS A 209 9.04 -4.18 3.96
N THR A 210 10.09 -4.94 4.23
CA THR A 210 10.23 -5.75 5.45
C THR A 210 10.78 -4.93 6.62
N TYR A 211 11.76 -4.06 6.38
CA TYR A 211 12.43 -3.27 7.44
C TYR A 211 11.98 -1.81 7.51
N ALA A 212 11.08 -1.35 6.63
CA ALA A 212 10.56 0.02 6.59
C ALA A 212 11.66 1.09 6.51
N LEU A 213 12.59 0.89 5.58
CA LEU A 213 13.82 1.67 5.45
C LEU A 213 13.52 3.08 4.93
N LEU A 214 13.55 4.06 5.82
CA LEU A 214 13.41 5.48 5.51
C LEU A 214 14.49 6.26 6.25
N GLN A 215 15.15 7.15 5.54
CA GLN A 215 16.14 8.03 6.14
C GLN A 215 15.47 9.27 6.70
N THR A 216 15.97 9.72 7.84
CA THR A 216 15.69 11.05 8.35
C THR A 216 16.46 12.07 7.51
N PRO A 217 15.77 13.04 6.88
CA PRO A 217 16.44 14.15 6.22
C PRO A 217 17.26 14.98 7.23
N GLU A 218 18.41 15.48 6.78
CA GLU A 218 19.37 16.27 7.56
C GLU A 218 18.72 17.41 8.35
N PHE A 219 17.87 18.23 7.71
CA PHE A 219 17.21 19.35 8.38
C PHE A 219 16.29 18.93 9.55
N VAL A 220 15.73 17.71 9.52
CA VAL A 220 14.90 17.16 10.61
C VAL A 220 15.80 16.63 11.73
N GLU A 221 16.86 15.94 11.34
CA GLU A 221 17.87 15.42 12.25
C GLU A 221 18.53 16.54 13.06
N GLU A 222 19.02 17.58 12.38
CA GLU A 222 19.61 18.76 12.99
C GLU A 222 18.65 19.43 13.97
N PHE A 223 17.39 19.61 13.57
CA PHE A 223 16.36 20.21 14.42
C PHE A 223 16.08 19.40 15.69
N ILE A 224 16.08 18.07 15.60
CA ILE A 224 15.94 17.21 16.78
C ILE A 224 17.19 17.31 17.67
N LEU A 225 18.39 17.32 17.09
CA LEU A 225 19.63 17.50 17.85
C LEU A 225 19.71 18.87 18.53
N ASP A 226 19.20 19.94 17.93
CA ASP A 226 19.10 21.26 18.55
C ASP A 226 18.22 21.23 19.83
N LEU A 227 17.14 20.44 19.79
CA LEU A 227 16.21 20.30 20.92
C LEU A 227 16.68 19.28 21.98
N THR A 228 17.71 18.47 21.69
CA THR A 228 18.18 17.41 22.60
C THR A 228 19.66 17.44 22.93
N LEU A 229 20.54 17.44 21.93
CA LEU A 229 22.00 17.32 22.12
C LEU A 229 22.58 18.62 22.70
N GLU A 230 22.23 19.77 22.12
CA GLU A 230 22.67 21.08 22.61
C GLU A 230 22.35 21.29 24.10
N PRO A 231 21.08 21.14 24.56
CA PRO A 231 20.77 21.30 25.98
C PRO A 231 21.40 20.20 26.86
N ALA A 232 21.67 19.01 26.32
CA ALA A 232 22.37 17.97 27.07
C ALA A 232 23.86 18.31 27.27
N VAL A 233 24.55 18.87 26.27
CA VAL A 233 25.93 19.31 26.42
C VAL A 233 26.02 20.43 27.46
N ASP A 234 25.09 21.40 27.43
CA ASP A 234 25.05 22.48 28.42
C ASP A 234 24.85 21.96 29.86
N GLU A 235 24.06 20.89 30.03
CA GLU A 235 23.69 20.36 31.33
C GLU A 235 24.69 19.33 31.90
N PHE A 236 25.26 18.49 31.05
CA PHE A 236 26.13 17.37 31.45
C PHE A 236 27.61 17.57 31.10
N GLY A 237 27.91 18.47 30.17
CA GLY A 237 29.25 18.65 29.58
C GLY A 237 29.62 17.55 28.57
N LEU A 238 30.77 17.71 27.91
CA LEU A 238 31.25 16.77 26.89
C LEU A 238 31.84 15.48 27.48
N LYS A 239 32.48 15.57 28.64
CA LYS A 239 33.21 14.44 29.23
C LYS A 239 32.24 13.39 29.79
N GLY A 240 32.29 12.19 29.22
CA GLY A 240 31.42 11.07 29.63
C GLY A 240 30.00 11.16 29.08
N LEU A 241 29.74 12.09 28.16
CA LEU A 241 28.47 12.17 27.45
C LEU A 241 28.26 10.88 26.64
N ARG A 242 27.03 10.37 26.64
CA ARG A 242 26.65 9.15 25.92
C ARG A 242 25.39 9.41 25.15
N THR A 243 25.43 9.15 23.86
CA THR A 243 24.32 9.32 22.93
C THR A 243 24.01 8.00 22.24
N ILE A 244 22.76 7.78 21.86
CA ILE A 244 22.37 6.60 21.08
C ILE A 244 21.23 6.88 20.10
N ASP A 245 21.32 6.24 18.94
CA ASP A 245 20.15 5.94 18.08
C ASP A 245 19.89 4.42 18.06
N PRO A 246 18.80 3.93 18.69
CA PRO A 246 18.48 2.50 18.76
C PRO A 246 17.75 1.98 17.50
N ALA A 247 17.56 2.81 16.48
CA ALA A 247 17.04 2.43 15.16
C ALA A 247 17.81 3.21 14.09
N CYS A 248 19.14 3.07 14.10
CA CYS A 248 20.03 4.03 13.45
C CYS A 248 20.03 4.00 11.93
N GLY A 249 19.47 2.95 11.31
CA GLY A 249 19.51 2.76 9.87
C GLY A 249 20.93 2.90 9.32
N SER A 250 21.09 3.70 8.27
CA SER A 250 22.39 4.03 7.64
C SER A 250 23.23 5.04 8.43
N GLY A 251 22.86 5.40 9.66
CA GLY A 251 23.68 6.18 10.58
C GLY A 251 23.55 7.71 10.50
N HIS A 252 22.42 8.25 10.03
CA HIS A 252 22.24 9.70 9.86
C HIS A 252 22.41 10.49 11.18
N PHE A 253 21.64 10.15 12.21
CA PHE A 253 21.82 10.76 13.54
C PHE A 253 23.22 10.53 14.09
N LEU A 254 23.83 9.37 13.83
CA LEU A 254 25.17 9.05 14.34
C LEU A 254 26.24 9.99 13.76
N LEU A 255 26.15 10.30 12.46
CA LEU A 255 27.04 11.24 11.78
C LEU A 255 26.84 12.67 12.29
N GLY A 256 25.59 13.13 12.39
CA GLY A 256 25.29 14.46 12.91
C GLY A 256 25.77 14.66 14.35
N ILE A 257 25.58 13.66 15.21
CA ILE A 257 26.12 13.68 16.58
C ILE A 257 27.66 13.71 16.56
N PHE A 258 28.30 12.84 15.77
CA PHE A 258 29.77 12.80 15.68
C PHE A 258 30.35 14.16 15.27
N GLN A 259 29.83 14.77 14.21
CA GLN A 259 30.29 16.06 13.69
C GLN A 259 30.11 17.18 14.72
N ARG A 260 28.94 17.27 15.36
CA ARG A 260 28.65 18.29 16.39
C ARG A 260 29.52 18.11 17.63
N LEU A 261 29.71 16.89 18.11
CA LEU A 261 30.57 16.62 19.27
C LEU A 261 32.04 16.91 18.96
N LEU A 262 32.52 16.55 17.77
CA LEU A 262 33.90 16.85 17.36
C LEU A 262 34.15 18.36 17.28
N ALA A 263 33.21 19.11 16.69
CA ALA A 263 33.31 20.57 16.65
C ALA A 263 33.39 21.18 18.06
N LYS A 264 32.54 20.72 18.99
CA LYS A 264 32.56 21.18 20.39
C LYS A 264 33.83 20.78 21.13
N TRP A 265 34.38 19.59 20.87
CA TRP A 265 35.66 19.16 21.43
C TRP A 265 36.84 19.99 20.90
N ARG A 266 36.87 20.29 19.59
CA ARG A 266 37.88 21.18 18.98
C ARG A 266 37.83 22.59 19.55
N GLU A 267 36.63 23.11 19.83
CA GLU A 267 36.45 24.40 20.49
C GLU A 267 36.90 24.38 21.96
N ALA A 268 36.57 23.32 22.69
CA ALA A 268 36.92 23.18 24.10
C ALA A 268 38.42 22.91 24.34
N GLU A 269 39.09 22.18 23.45
CA GLU A 269 40.49 21.76 23.57
C GLU A 269 41.29 21.92 22.25
N PRO A 270 41.50 23.16 21.74
CA PRO A 270 42.12 23.40 20.44
C PRO A 270 43.60 22.98 20.31
N GLY A 271 44.25 22.62 21.43
CA GLY A 271 45.64 22.15 21.47
C GLY A 271 45.79 20.63 21.60
N THR A 272 44.68 19.89 21.69
CA THR A 272 44.69 18.42 21.75
C THR A 272 44.82 17.84 20.33
N ASP A 273 45.52 16.72 20.19
CA ASP A 273 45.65 16.01 18.92
C ASP A 273 44.27 15.65 18.35
N ASP A 274 44.08 15.88 17.06
CA ASP A 274 42.75 15.79 16.45
C ASP A 274 42.21 14.35 16.46
N TRP A 275 43.08 13.34 16.34
CA TRP A 275 42.69 11.93 16.44
C TRP A 275 42.21 11.55 17.84
N GLU A 276 42.76 12.18 18.89
CA GLU A 276 42.26 12.01 20.25
C GLU A 276 40.86 12.63 20.40
N LEU A 277 40.58 13.78 19.77
CA LEU A 277 39.25 14.39 19.77
C LEU A 277 38.22 13.58 18.96
N ILE A 278 38.63 13.04 17.80
CA ILE A 278 37.82 12.12 16.98
C ILE A 278 37.45 10.88 17.80
N LYS A 279 38.44 10.28 18.46
CA LYS A 279 38.23 9.10 19.31
C LYS A 279 37.22 9.38 20.43
N ARG A 280 37.39 10.47 21.20
CA ARG A 280 36.46 10.86 22.28
C ARG A 280 35.03 11.12 21.77
N SER A 281 34.92 11.70 20.59
CA SER A 281 33.63 11.94 19.94
C SER A 281 32.93 10.62 19.59
N LEU A 282 33.66 9.68 18.98
CA LEU A 282 33.13 8.36 18.62
C LEU A 282 32.82 7.46 19.83
N GLU A 283 33.57 7.58 20.94
CA GLU A 283 33.23 6.93 22.22
C GLU A 283 31.86 7.36 22.77
N SER A 284 31.38 8.55 22.38
CA SER A 284 30.09 9.09 22.78
C SER A 284 28.93 8.70 21.86
N VAL A 285 29.23 8.14 20.67
CA VAL A 285 28.25 7.81 19.61
C VAL A 285 27.96 6.31 19.62
N HIS A 286 26.69 5.95 19.79
CA HIS A 286 26.25 4.55 19.82
C HIS A 286 25.07 4.33 18.87
N GLY A 287 25.02 3.18 18.20
CA GLY A 287 23.95 2.84 17.26
C GLY A 287 23.53 1.39 17.35
N CYS A 288 22.27 1.11 17.05
CA CYS A 288 21.79 -0.25 16.82
C CYS A 288 20.73 -0.26 15.73
N ASP A 289 20.80 -1.26 14.84
CA ASP A 289 19.74 -1.54 13.88
C ASP A 289 19.55 -3.04 13.72
N LYS A 290 18.32 -3.48 13.47
CA LYS A 290 18.00 -4.89 13.26
C LYS A 290 18.54 -5.39 11.91
N ASN A 291 18.71 -4.51 10.93
CA ASN A 291 19.20 -4.87 9.61
C ASN A 291 20.73 -4.75 9.54
N PRO A 292 21.47 -5.86 9.36
CA PRO A 292 22.93 -5.82 9.33
C PRO A 292 23.50 -5.00 8.18
N PHE A 293 22.77 -4.77 7.08
CA PHE A 293 23.21 -3.87 6.01
C PHE A 293 23.23 -2.41 6.44
N ALA A 294 22.20 -1.97 7.15
CA ALA A 294 22.13 -0.61 7.70
C ALA A 294 23.34 -0.38 8.59
N VAL A 295 23.63 -1.37 9.44
CA VAL A 295 24.78 -1.36 10.34
C VAL A 295 26.09 -1.31 9.56
N SER A 296 26.30 -2.15 8.54
CA SER A 296 27.51 -2.08 7.72
C SER A 296 27.69 -0.73 7.04
N ILE A 297 26.62 -0.12 6.54
CA ILE A 297 26.66 1.21 5.93
C ILE A 297 26.94 2.28 6.97
N ALA A 298 26.29 2.25 8.13
CA ALA A 298 26.54 3.18 9.23
C ALA A 298 28.00 3.10 9.73
N ARG A 299 28.53 1.88 9.87
CA ARG A 299 29.94 1.63 10.22
C ARG A 299 30.88 2.21 9.17
N PHE A 300 30.61 1.94 7.88
CA PHE A 300 31.43 2.46 6.79
C PHE A 300 31.40 3.99 6.74
N ARG A 301 30.22 4.61 6.84
CA ARG A 301 30.09 6.07 6.82
C ARG A 301 30.79 6.75 7.99
N LEU A 302 30.71 6.19 9.20
CA LEU A 302 31.44 6.68 10.37
C LEU A 302 32.96 6.50 10.21
N LEU A 303 33.41 5.39 9.60
CA LEU A 303 34.81 5.15 9.26
C LEU A 303 35.34 6.24 8.31
N ILE A 304 34.62 6.50 7.21
CA ILE A 304 34.99 7.54 6.24
C ILE A 304 34.97 8.93 6.88
N ALA A 305 33.94 9.26 7.66
CA ALA A 305 33.84 10.55 8.34
C ALA A 305 34.99 10.79 9.33
N ALA A 306 35.44 9.74 10.04
CA ALA A 306 36.58 9.82 10.95
C ALA A 306 37.91 10.00 10.21
N LEU A 307 38.14 9.27 9.12
CA LEU A 307 39.33 9.41 8.28
C LEU A 307 39.43 10.81 7.66
N HIS A 308 38.31 11.30 7.13
CA HIS A 308 38.23 12.64 6.53
C HIS A 308 38.53 13.71 7.58
N ALA A 309 37.91 13.60 8.77
CA ALA A 309 38.12 14.54 9.85
C ALA A 309 39.59 14.59 10.31
N GLY A 310 40.28 13.45 10.36
CA GLY A 310 41.69 13.33 10.75
C GLY A 310 42.71 13.57 9.62
N GLY A 311 42.24 13.81 8.39
CA GLY A 311 43.09 14.10 7.22
C GLY A 311 43.95 12.95 6.72
N GLU A 312 43.60 11.70 7.04
CA GLU A 312 44.36 10.52 6.61
C GLU A 312 43.74 9.86 5.39
N THR A 313 44.54 9.69 4.33
CA THR A 313 44.07 9.19 3.04
C THR A 313 44.30 7.70 2.84
N CYS A 314 44.85 6.98 3.82
CA CYS A 314 45.06 5.53 3.75
C CYS A 314 44.61 4.82 5.04
N LEU A 315 43.81 3.76 4.90
CA LEU A 315 43.28 2.98 6.02
C LEU A 315 44.37 2.44 6.96
N THR A 316 45.51 2.00 6.41
CA THR A 316 46.60 1.38 7.17
C THR A 316 47.38 2.37 8.04
N LYS A 317 47.22 3.68 7.80
CA LYS A 317 47.92 4.75 8.52
C LYS A 317 47.06 5.37 9.62
N ALA A 318 45.75 5.17 9.60
CA ALA A 318 44.84 5.71 10.60
C ALA A 318 45.04 5.02 11.96
N PRO A 319 44.98 5.76 13.08
CA PRO A 319 45.00 5.17 14.41
C PRO A 319 43.70 4.43 14.69
N VAL A 320 43.71 3.51 15.67
CA VAL A 320 42.52 2.75 16.04
C VAL A 320 41.53 3.63 16.81
N PHE A 321 40.28 3.66 16.34
CA PHE A 321 39.15 4.33 16.99
C PHE A 321 37.89 3.45 17.03
N PRO A 322 37.02 3.61 18.05
CA PRO A 322 35.85 2.76 18.19
C PRO A 322 34.71 3.18 17.24
N ILE A 323 33.95 2.21 16.74
CA ILE A 323 32.64 2.43 16.13
C ILE A 323 31.63 1.55 16.88
N ASN A 324 30.85 2.17 17.77
CA ASN A 324 29.92 1.46 18.66
C ASN A 324 28.53 1.27 18.00
N VAL A 325 28.49 0.63 16.84
CA VAL A 325 27.25 0.37 16.10
C VAL A 325 27.07 -1.13 15.94
N ALA A 326 25.92 -1.70 16.33
CA ALA A 326 25.70 -3.15 16.33
C ALA A 326 24.43 -3.59 15.57
N ALA A 327 24.50 -4.78 14.96
CA ALA A 327 23.37 -5.48 14.38
C ALA A 327 22.61 -6.25 15.46
N GLY A 328 21.35 -5.88 15.67
CA GLY A 328 20.48 -6.55 16.63
C GLY A 328 19.13 -5.86 16.86
N ASP A 329 18.22 -6.60 17.49
CA ASP A 329 16.90 -6.10 17.85
C ASP A 329 16.97 -5.22 19.12
N SER A 330 16.94 -3.90 18.95
CA SER A 330 17.06 -2.93 20.04
C SER A 330 15.91 -2.95 21.04
N LEU A 331 14.76 -3.53 20.67
CA LEU A 331 13.63 -3.74 21.57
C LEU A 331 13.86 -4.93 22.53
N MET A 332 14.80 -5.81 22.23
CA MET A 332 15.00 -7.10 22.91
C MET A 332 16.34 -7.19 23.68
N HIS A 333 17.36 -6.47 23.21
CA HIS A 333 18.72 -6.55 23.73
C HIS A 333 19.07 -5.40 24.69
N GLY A 334 20.13 -5.59 25.48
CA GLY A 334 20.62 -4.63 26.48
C GLY A 334 20.24 -4.99 27.91
N ARG A 335 21.05 -4.49 28.86
CA ARG A 335 20.85 -4.67 30.30
C ARG A 335 19.59 -3.94 30.76
N GLY A 336 18.82 -4.58 31.64
CA GLY A 336 17.62 -3.99 32.25
C GLY A 336 16.34 -4.06 31.39
N VAL A 337 16.39 -4.72 30.23
CA VAL A 337 15.16 -5.10 29.51
C VAL A 337 14.42 -6.14 30.34
N ASN A 338 13.15 -5.86 30.65
CA ASN A 338 12.38 -6.47 31.74
C ASN A 338 11.90 -7.90 31.43
N TRP A 339 12.84 -8.86 31.34
CA TRP A 339 12.58 -10.29 31.15
C TRP A 339 12.38 -11.06 32.47
N GLU A 340 12.91 -10.52 33.57
CA GLU A 340 13.02 -11.18 34.87
C GLU A 340 11.67 -11.52 35.54
N GLN A 341 10.55 -10.96 35.09
CA GLN A 341 9.23 -11.32 35.60
C GLN A 341 8.60 -12.54 34.91
N ILE A 342 9.26 -13.17 33.92
CA ILE A 342 8.60 -14.12 33.01
C ILE A 342 9.15 -15.55 33.05
N GLU A 343 10.40 -15.81 33.48
CA GLU A 343 10.94 -17.18 33.56
C GLU A 343 11.37 -17.58 34.98
N LEU A 344 10.40 -18.11 35.76
CA LEU A 344 10.68 -18.98 36.91
C LEU A 344 11.08 -20.39 36.40
N GLY A 345 12.18 -20.46 35.64
CA GLY A 345 12.76 -21.70 35.13
C GLY A 345 14.23 -21.79 35.54
N LEU A 346 14.55 -22.70 36.46
CA LEU A 346 15.88 -22.91 37.08
C LEU A 346 17.02 -23.32 36.12
N PHE A 347 16.87 -23.19 34.79
CA PHE A 347 17.83 -23.67 33.78
C PHE A 347 17.93 -22.80 32.49
N ALA A 348 17.62 -21.51 32.53
CA ALA A 348 17.87 -20.64 31.37
C ALA A 348 19.36 -20.24 31.32
N THR A 349 20.08 -20.65 30.27
CA THR A 349 21.43 -20.16 29.96
C THR A 349 21.39 -18.66 29.65
N ASP A 350 22.32 -17.90 30.24
CA ASP A 350 22.40 -16.42 30.27
C ASP A 350 22.59 -15.72 28.90
N GLU A 351 22.63 -16.45 27.78
CA GLU A 351 22.85 -15.89 26.45
C GLU A 351 21.57 -15.99 25.58
N ARG A 352 21.00 -14.82 25.27
CA ARG A 352 19.80 -14.69 24.43
C ARG A 352 20.16 -15.04 22.98
N HIS A 353 19.28 -15.76 22.29
CA HIS A 353 19.49 -16.14 20.90
C HIS A 353 19.62 -14.91 20.01
N THR A 354 20.75 -14.84 19.32
CA THR A 354 21.05 -13.91 18.23
C THR A 354 21.12 -14.69 16.93
N TYR A 355 20.64 -14.09 15.84
CA TYR A 355 20.96 -14.63 14.52
C TYR A 355 22.47 -14.59 14.30
N ARG A 356 22.98 -15.43 13.39
CA ARG A 356 24.40 -15.40 13.01
C ARG A 356 24.86 -13.98 12.65
N THR A 357 23.99 -13.22 12.00
CA THR A 357 24.28 -11.84 11.57
C THR A 357 24.17 -10.77 12.65
N GLU A 358 23.76 -11.11 13.86
CA GLU A 358 23.61 -10.16 14.97
C GLU A 358 24.84 -10.22 15.89
N ASP A 359 25.52 -9.09 16.06
CA ASP A 359 26.73 -8.94 16.89
C ASP A 359 26.49 -8.09 18.16
N VAL A 360 25.23 -7.73 18.43
CA VAL A 360 24.82 -6.89 19.58
C VAL A 360 25.37 -7.34 20.93
N ASN A 361 25.50 -8.64 21.17
CA ASN A 361 26.02 -9.15 22.45
C ASN A 361 27.48 -8.75 22.70
N GLU A 362 28.31 -8.63 21.65
CA GLU A 362 29.69 -8.15 21.77
C GLU A 362 29.75 -6.70 22.25
N PHE A 363 28.83 -5.85 21.78
CA PHE A 363 28.74 -4.45 22.15
C PHE A 363 28.04 -4.21 23.49
N VAL A 364 27.07 -5.06 23.85
CA VAL A 364 26.48 -5.07 25.20
C VAL A 364 27.58 -5.35 26.24
N GLY A 365 28.46 -6.32 25.99
CA GLY A 365 29.57 -6.68 26.88
C GLY A 365 30.68 -5.63 26.93
N SER A 366 31.03 -5.01 25.80
CA SER A 366 32.18 -4.10 25.70
C SER A 366 31.88 -2.64 26.07
N CYS A 367 30.69 -2.13 25.77
CA CYS A 367 30.34 -0.72 26.01
C CYS A 367 28.97 -0.47 26.65
N ASP A 368 28.31 -1.50 27.23
CA ASP A 368 26.94 -1.39 27.77
C ASP A 368 25.97 -0.82 26.71
N LEU A 369 26.10 -1.28 25.46
CA LEU A 369 25.19 -0.89 24.38
C LEU A 369 23.75 -1.27 24.75
N LEU A 370 22.80 -0.36 24.48
CA LEU A 370 21.37 -0.53 24.79
C LEU A 370 21.04 -0.68 26.30
N GLY A 371 21.94 -0.26 27.19
CA GLY A 371 21.69 -0.23 28.63
C GLY A 371 20.55 0.71 29.02
N VAL A 372 19.56 0.19 29.77
CA VAL A 372 18.46 1.00 30.31
C VAL A 372 19.01 2.05 31.28
N GLY A 373 18.61 3.31 31.09
CA GLY A 373 19.04 4.44 31.90
C GLY A 373 20.50 4.88 31.70
N SER A 374 21.14 4.49 30.60
CA SER A 374 22.58 4.68 30.39
C SER A 374 22.95 5.91 29.53
N TYR A 375 21.97 6.56 28.87
CA TYR A 375 22.25 7.58 27.85
C TYR A 375 21.77 8.99 28.24
N HIS A 376 22.60 9.99 27.95
CA HIS A 376 22.30 11.40 28.16
C HIS A 376 21.40 11.96 27.08
N VAL A 377 21.54 11.44 25.84
CA VAL A 377 20.72 11.79 24.69
C VAL A 377 20.31 10.51 23.97
N VAL A 378 19.02 10.38 23.69
CA VAL A 378 18.47 9.30 22.88
C VAL A 378 17.67 9.92 21.73
N VAL A 379 18.09 9.63 20.51
CA VAL A 379 17.39 10.10 19.31
C VAL A 379 16.97 8.95 18.41
N GLY A 380 16.09 9.20 17.44
CA GLY A 380 15.83 8.21 16.40
C GLY A 380 14.61 8.51 15.55
N ASN A 381 14.51 7.75 14.47
CA ASN A 381 13.36 7.69 13.58
C ASN A 381 12.88 6.22 13.50
N PRO A 382 12.08 5.75 14.47
CA PRO A 382 11.67 4.34 14.53
C PRO A 382 10.80 3.91 13.34
N PRO A 383 10.70 2.61 13.02
CA PRO A 383 9.93 2.13 11.87
C PRO A 383 8.40 2.27 12.04
N TYR A 384 7.70 2.72 10.98
CA TYR A 384 6.24 3.00 10.98
C TYR A 384 5.38 1.84 10.46
N ILE A 385 5.77 0.60 10.76
CA ILE A 385 5.07 -0.62 10.29
C ILE A 385 4.47 -1.42 11.45
N THR A 386 3.59 -2.37 11.13
CA THR A 386 3.12 -3.37 12.10
C THR A 386 4.03 -4.61 12.04
N VAL A 387 4.25 -5.26 13.17
CA VAL A 387 4.98 -6.54 13.24
C VAL A 387 4.19 -7.61 12.48
N LYS A 388 4.78 -8.18 11.43
CA LYS A 388 4.15 -9.22 10.60
C LYS A 388 4.32 -10.61 11.20
N ASP A 389 5.49 -10.91 11.74
CA ASP A 389 5.76 -12.17 12.41
C ASP A 389 4.97 -12.28 13.73
N LYS A 390 4.22 -13.37 13.89
CA LYS A 390 3.32 -13.58 15.03
C LYS A 390 4.10 -13.69 16.34
N GLN A 391 5.22 -14.42 16.31
CA GLN A 391 5.98 -14.73 17.51
C GLN A 391 6.80 -13.53 17.99
N GLU A 392 7.36 -12.77 17.05
CA GLU A 392 8.00 -11.49 17.34
C GLU A 392 7.03 -10.48 17.95
N ASN A 393 5.79 -10.41 17.42
CA ASN A 393 4.75 -9.55 17.99
C ASN A 393 4.45 -9.92 19.45
N GLU A 394 4.40 -11.21 19.77
CA GLU A 394 4.20 -11.70 21.14
C GLU A 394 5.36 -11.33 22.06
N ASN A 395 6.60 -11.45 21.58
CA ASN A 395 7.80 -11.08 22.35
C ASN A 395 7.79 -9.60 22.71
N TYR A 396 7.50 -8.71 21.75
CA TYR A 396 7.38 -7.28 22.04
C TYR A 396 6.19 -6.97 22.97
N ARG A 397 5.06 -7.68 22.86
CA ARG A 397 3.94 -7.51 23.80
C ARG A 397 4.31 -7.90 25.22
N LYS A 398 5.14 -8.93 25.41
CA LYS A 398 5.61 -9.34 26.74
C LYS A 398 6.45 -8.24 27.38
N VAL A 399 7.42 -7.68 26.64
CA VAL A 399 8.33 -6.62 27.13
C VAL A 399 7.60 -5.28 27.31
N TYR A 400 6.74 -4.89 26.37
CA TYR A 400 6.08 -3.58 26.31
C TYR A 400 4.56 -3.66 26.57
N ASN A 401 4.13 -4.54 27.48
CA ASN A 401 2.72 -4.83 27.78
C ASN A 401 1.89 -3.61 28.21
N LYS A 402 2.55 -2.57 28.74
CA LYS A 402 1.94 -1.32 29.20
C LYS A 402 1.48 -0.43 28.05
N VAL A 403 2.12 -0.51 26.89
CA VAL A 403 1.84 0.38 25.74
C VAL A 403 1.30 -0.38 24.52
N CYS A 404 1.73 -1.62 24.31
CA CYS A 404 1.27 -2.44 23.17
C CYS A 404 -0.16 -2.95 23.40
N SER A 405 -1.12 -2.49 22.58
CA SER A 405 -2.52 -2.92 22.63
C SER A 405 -3.13 -3.05 21.22
N GLY A 406 -4.08 -3.98 21.04
CA GLY A 406 -4.71 -4.22 19.73
C GLY A 406 -3.69 -4.45 18.61
N LYS A 407 -4.01 -4.02 17.38
CA LYS A 407 -3.04 -3.97 16.27
C LYS A 407 -2.27 -2.65 16.35
N TYR A 408 -1.04 -2.70 16.89
CA TYR A 408 -0.18 -1.53 17.11
C TYR A 408 0.91 -1.39 16.03
N ALA A 409 1.41 -0.16 15.83
CA ALA A 409 2.59 0.13 15.03
C ALA A 409 3.87 0.02 15.88
N LEU A 410 4.99 -0.40 15.27
CA LEU A 410 6.29 -0.56 15.93
C LEU A 410 6.79 0.74 16.59
N SER A 411 6.36 1.91 16.11
CA SER A 411 6.62 3.18 16.79
C SER A 411 6.20 3.20 18.27
N VAL A 412 5.15 2.47 18.65
CA VAL A 412 4.64 2.45 20.04
C VAL A 412 5.64 1.88 21.05
N PRO A 413 6.13 0.63 20.91
CA PRO A 413 7.16 0.12 21.81
C PRO A 413 8.47 0.92 21.70
N PHE A 414 8.81 1.46 20.52
CA PHE A 414 9.99 2.31 20.37
C PHE A 414 9.90 3.62 21.16
N VAL A 415 8.74 4.30 21.18
CA VAL A 415 8.58 5.50 22.03
C VAL A 415 8.94 5.18 23.47
N GLN A 416 8.41 4.09 24.03
CA GLN A 416 8.79 3.66 25.37
C GLN A 416 10.29 3.33 25.45
N ARG A 417 10.84 2.56 24.50
CA ARG A 417 12.24 2.13 24.51
C ARG A 417 13.23 3.31 24.50
N LEU A 418 12.98 4.33 23.69
CA LEU A 418 13.84 5.52 23.63
C LEU A 418 13.90 6.24 24.99
N PHE A 419 12.75 6.37 25.66
CA PHE A 419 12.72 6.91 27.02
C PHE A 419 13.37 5.99 28.06
N ASP A 420 13.19 4.67 27.95
CA ASP A 420 13.81 3.71 28.88
C ASP A 420 15.35 3.72 28.78
N LEU A 421 15.92 3.99 27.60
CA LEU A 421 17.38 4.12 27.41
C LEU A 421 17.96 5.39 28.04
N ALA A 422 17.19 6.48 28.11
CA ALA A 422 17.65 7.75 28.66
C ALA A 422 17.81 7.69 30.19
N ILE A 423 18.82 8.38 30.74
CA ILE A 423 19.08 8.46 32.18
C ILE A 423 17.81 8.89 32.93
N ARG A 424 17.36 8.07 33.89
CA ARG A 424 16.17 8.34 34.71
C ARG A 424 16.56 9.05 35.99
N THR A 425 15.90 10.15 36.31
CA THR A 425 16.03 10.84 37.61
C THR A 425 14.67 11.03 38.29
N GLY A 426 14.69 11.22 39.61
CA GLY A 426 13.51 11.41 40.44
C GLY A 426 13.74 12.39 41.59
N GLY A 427 12.67 12.81 42.25
CA GLY A 427 12.75 13.74 43.38
C GLY A 427 13.10 15.17 42.95
N SER A 428 14.09 15.79 43.61
CA SER A 428 14.55 17.16 43.29
C SER A 428 15.60 17.20 42.19
N ASP A 429 16.22 16.08 41.83
CA ASP A 429 17.21 16.01 40.76
C ASP A 429 16.51 16.14 39.41
N ARG A 430 16.99 17.07 38.59
CA ARG A 430 16.43 17.40 37.28
C ARG A 430 17.25 16.85 36.12
N ARG A 431 18.42 16.26 36.39
CA ARG A 431 19.37 15.82 35.36
C ARG A 431 19.00 14.48 34.71
N ALA A 432 17.79 14.40 34.15
CA ALA A 432 17.35 13.26 33.33
C ALA A 432 17.87 13.37 31.89
N GLY A 433 18.09 12.24 31.22
CA GLY A 433 18.46 12.21 29.81
C GLY A 433 17.38 12.81 28.90
N TRP A 434 17.83 13.38 27.78
CA TRP A 434 17.02 13.98 26.74
C TRP A 434 16.63 12.95 25.69
N VAL A 435 15.38 13.02 25.23
CA VAL A 435 14.83 12.11 24.22
C VAL A 435 14.18 12.93 23.12
N GLY A 436 14.53 12.66 21.87
CA GLY A 436 13.95 13.31 20.69
C GLY A 436 13.68 12.31 19.58
N GLN A 437 12.50 12.31 19.01
CA GLN A 437 12.20 11.39 17.91
C GLN A 437 11.21 12.01 16.93
N ILE A 438 11.32 11.62 15.66
CA ILE A 438 10.25 11.77 14.69
C ILE A 438 9.50 10.44 14.56
N THR A 439 8.18 10.49 14.62
CA THR A 439 7.33 9.29 14.56
C THR A 439 6.01 9.52 13.84
N ALA A 440 5.29 8.46 13.48
CA ALA A 440 3.95 8.57 12.90
C ALA A 440 2.94 9.08 13.94
N ASN A 441 2.10 10.06 13.57
CA ASN A 441 1.12 10.66 14.50
C ASN A 441 -0.11 9.77 14.78
N SER A 442 -0.23 8.61 14.12
CA SER A 442 -1.44 7.77 14.16
C SER A 442 -1.83 7.28 15.57
N PHE A 443 -0.88 7.17 16.51
CA PHE A 443 -1.15 6.80 17.91
C PHE A 443 -1.99 7.88 18.65
N MET A 444 -2.01 9.12 18.15
CA MET A 444 -2.78 10.21 18.75
C MET A 444 -4.28 10.03 18.65
N LYS A 445 -4.75 9.34 17.59
CA LYS A 445 -6.19 9.18 17.28
C LYS A 445 -6.65 7.72 17.22
N ARG A 446 -5.74 6.74 17.03
CA ARG A 446 -6.11 5.32 16.93
C ARG A 446 -6.10 4.67 18.30
N GLU A 447 -7.09 3.79 18.55
CA GLU A 447 -7.28 3.07 19.81
C GLU A 447 -6.01 2.41 20.39
N PHE A 448 -5.10 1.91 19.53
CA PHE A 448 -3.86 1.28 20.03
C PHE A 448 -2.95 2.25 20.80
N GLY A 449 -3.05 3.56 20.54
CA GLY A 449 -2.23 4.60 21.17
C GLY A 449 -2.77 5.09 22.51
N LYS A 450 -4.01 4.71 22.88
CA LYS A 450 -4.62 5.07 24.16
C LYS A 450 -3.73 4.74 25.35
N LYS A 451 -3.19 3.51 25.41
CA LYS A 451 -2.27 3.12 26.48
C LYS A 451 -0.96 3.90 26.48
N LEU A 452 -0.40 4.17 25.29
CA LEU A 452 0.83 4.96 25.17
C LEU A 452 0.65 6.37 25.75
N ILE A 453 -0.48 7.02 25.45
CA ILE A 453 -0.79 8.36 25.97
C ILE A 453 -1.13 8.30 27.45
N ASP A 454 -2.21 7.60 27.80
CA ASP A 454 -2.83 7.66 29.13
C ASP A 454 -1.91 7.09 30.22
N VAL A 455 -1.13 6.04 29.90
CA VAL A 455 -0.34 5.29 30.90
C VAL A 455 1.14 5.66 30.88
N PHE A 456 1.71 5.98 29.72
CA PHE A 456 3.15 6.23 29.59
C PHE A 456 3.46 7.72 29.44
N LEU A 457 3.06 8.36 28.35
CA LEU A 457 3.39 9.76 28.05
C LEU A 457 2.84 10.74 29.10
N ALA A 458 1.64 10.50 29.62
CA ALA A 458 1.02 11.34 30.63
C ALA A 458 1.60 11.16 32.05
N GLN A 459 2.08 9.95 32.39
CA GLN A 459 2.35 9.57 33.78
C GLN A 459 3.81 9.23 34.10
N ARG A 460 4.64 8.90 33.10
CA ARG A 460 5.98 8.31 33.33
C ARG A 460 7.15 9.18 32.88
N VAL A 461 6.90 10.10 31.95
CA VAL A 461 7.92 10.95 31.30
C VAL A 461 7.49 12.42 31.33
N SER A 462 8.42 13.32 31.01
CA SER A 462 8.17 14.75 30.95
C SER A 462 8.37 15.22 29.52
N LEU A 463 7.29 15.26 28.75
CA LEU A 463 7.32 15.90 27.44
C LEU A 463 7.60 17.39 27.60
N THR A 464 8.48 17.90 26.74
CA THR A 464 8.83 19.33 26.63
C THR A 464 8.26 19.92 25.35
N HIS A 465 8.26 19.16 24.25
CA HIS A 465 7.72 19.60 22.95
C HIS A 465 6.84 18.52 22.31
N ILE A 466 5.73 18.97 21.73
CA ILE A 466 4.90 18.20 20.79
C ILE A 466 4.75 19.04 19.53
N ILE A 467 5.37 18.61 18.44
CA ILE A 467 5.47 19.41 17.21
C ILE A 467 4.78 18.66 16.09
N ASP A 468 3.64 19.17 15.61
CA ASP A 468 2.95 18.64 14.45
C ASP A 468 3.72 18.97 13.17
N SER A 469 4.43 17.97 12.64
CA SER A 469 5.17 18.06 11.38
C SER A 469 4.40 17.46 10.19
N SER A 470 3.13 17.07 10.37
CA SER A 470 2.33 16.39 9.33
C SER A 470 1.92 17.29 8.16
N GLY A 471 2.11 18.61 8.31
CA GLY A 471 1.92 19.59 7.25
C GLY A 471 3.17 19.80 6.38
N ALA A 472 4.37 19.48 6.88
CA ALA A 472 5.63 19.73 6.19
C ALA A 472 5.98 18.60 5.21
N TYR A 473 6.68 18.93 4.12
CA TYR A 473 7.26 17.90 3.25
C TYR A 473 8.53 17.33 3.86
N ILE A 474 8.49 16.06 4.25
CA ILE A 474 9.67 15.31 4.71
C ILE A 474 9.93 14.19 3.69
N PRO A 475 11.02 14.27 2.90
CA PRO A 475 11.38 13.26 1.90
C PRO A 475 11.34 11.83 2.45
N GLY A 476 10.81 10.90 1.67
CA GLY A 476 10.66 9.49 2.06
C GLY A 476 9.46 9.21 2.97
N HIS A 477 8.85 10.21 3.61
CA HIS A 477 7.72 10.01 4.51
C HIS A 477 6.37 10.27 3.82
N GLY A 478 5.61 9.21 3.53
CA GLY A 478 4.21 9.31 3.08
C GLY A 478 3.17 9.28 4.21
N THR A 479 3.60 9.13 5.45
CA THR A 479 2.74 9.05 6.65
C THR A 479 2.81 10.36 7.43
N PRO A 480 1.69 10.92 7.90
CA PRO A 480 1.68 12.08 8.80
C PRO A 480 2.58 11.88 10.03
N THR A 481 3.52 12.80 10.27
CA THR A 481 4.52 12.71 11.34
C THR A 481 4.27 13.69 12.48
N VAL A 482 4.89 13.40 13.63
CA VAL A 482 5.02 14.27 14.78
C VAL A 482 6.46 14.16 15.29
N ILE A 483 7.02 15.27 15.79
CA ILE A 483 8.26 15.26 16.56
C ILE A 483 7.92 15.34 18.06
N LEU A 484 8.43 14.38 18.83
CA LEU A 484 8.28 14.33 20.29
C LEU A 484 9.63 14.57 20.94
N VAL A 485 9.68 15.55 21.86
CA VAL A 485 10.87 15.82 22.68
C VAL A 485 10.49 15.79 24.16
N GLY A 486 11.32 15.17 24.99
CA GLY A 486 11.08 15.10 26.42
C GLY A 486 12.26 14.59 27.24
N ARG A 487 11.99 14.30 28.51
CA ARG A 487 12.97 13.83 29.50
C ARG A 487 12.45 12.61 30.26
N ASN A 488 13.34 11.70 30.65
CA ASN A 488 12.99 10.50 31.42
C ASN A 488 12.81 10.78 32.93
N ASN A 489 11.86 11.65 33.27
CA ASN A 489 11.41 11.92 34.63
C ASN A 489 9.91 12.26 34.63
N ILE A 490 9.26 12.33 35.79
CA ILE A 490 7.84 12.70 35.85
C ILE A 490 7.71 14.22 35.67
N GLY A 491 6.90 14.66 34.70
CA GLY A 491 6.64 16.07 34.45
C GLY A 491 5.89 16.75 35.60
N ARG A 492 6.28 17.98 35.96
CA ARG A 492 5.56 18.77 36.97
C ARG A 492 4.33 19.40 36.32
N LYS A 493 3.20 19.42 37.03
CA LYS A 493 1.94 20.02 36.53
C LYS A 493 2.09 21.46 36.03
N LYS A 494 2.98 22.26 36.63
CA LYS A 494 3.20 23.67 36.28
C LYS A 494 4.09 23.88 35.06
N ASP A 495 4.87 22.88 34.65
CA ASP A 495 5.80 23.02 33.54
C ASP A 495 5.00 22.81 32.24
N PRO A 496 4.88 23.81 31.35
CA PRO A 496 4.08 23.68 30.13
C PRO A 496 4.72 22.70 29.14
N ILE A 497 3.92 22.29 28.15
CA ILE A 497 4.41 21.59 26.95
C ILE A 497 4.35 22.58 25.79
N ARG A 498 5.49 22.83 25.14
CA ARG A 498 5.55 23.65 23.92
C ARG A 498 4.88 22.86 22.79
N ALA A 499 3.73 23.34 22.34
CA ALA A 499 2.96 22.70 21.28
C ALA A 499 3.03 23.53 19.99
N VAL A 500 3.48 22.91 18.89
CA VAL A 500 3.34 23.47 17.54
C VAL A 500 2.17 22.76 16.88
N LEU A 501 1.12 23.51 16.58
CA LEU A 501 -0.17 23.02 16.09
C LEU A 501 -0.30 23.32 14.60
N GLY A 502 -0.58 22.29 13.79
CA GLY A 502 -0.72 22.41 12.34
C GLY A 502 -2.02 23.09 11.94
N LYS A 503 -1.95 24.05 11.01
CA LYS A 503 -3.10 24.76 10.44
C LYS A 503 -3.30 24.43 8.96
N ARG A 504 -2.21 24.44 8.20
CA ARG A 504 -2.20 24.17 6.75
C ARG A 504 -0.93 23.40 6.39
N GLY A 505 -1.05 22.46 5.44
CA GLY A 505 0.10 21.73 4.87
C GLY A 505 0.74 22.47 3.69
N GLU A 506 1.91 22.00 3.24
CA GLU A 506 2.62 22.58 2.10
C GLU A 506 1.71 22.67 0.86
N PRO A 507 1.65 23.82 0.15
CA PRO A 507 0.80 24.02 -1.01
C PRO A 507 1.27 23.25 -2.25
N ALA A 508 2.56 22.89 -2.29
CA ALA A 508 3.19 22.02 -3.29
C ALA A 508 4.41 21.34 -2.66
N GLN A 509 4.98 20.33 -3.31
CA GLN A 509 6.25 19.77 -2.90
C GLN A 509 7.36 20.82 -3.11
N PRO A 510 8.05 21.31 -2.05
CA PRO A 510 9.13 22.28 -2.22
C PRO A 510 10.33 21.66 -2.93
N GLU A 511 11.04 22.46 -3.73
CA GLU A 511 12.29 22.03 -4.39
C GLU A 511 13.37 21.67 -3.37
N ILE A 512 13.51 22.50 -2.33
CA ILE A 512 14.38 22.26 -1.18
C ILE A 512 13.48 22.02 0.05
N PRO A 513 13.40 20.78 0.56
CA PRO A 513 12.53 20.44 1.69
C PRO A 513 12.79 21.26 2.97
N ALA A 514 14.04 21.64 3.23
CA ALA A 514 14.42 22.47 4.38
C ALA A 514 13.85 23.90 4.29
N ASP A 515 13.53 24.38 3.09
CA ASP A 515 12.96 25.71 2.84
C ASP A 515 11.44 25.65 2.65
N GLY A 516 10.81 24.50 2.92
CA GLY A 516 9.35 24.34 2.88
C GLY A 516 8.65 25.39 3.75
N LEU A 517 7.47 25.86 3.33
CA LEU A 517 6.76 26.96 4.00
C LEU A 517 6.31 26.55 5.41
N VAL A 518 5.84 25.32 5.57
CA VAL A 518 5.44 24.77 6.86
C VAL A 518 6.66 24.50 7.72
N TRP A 519 7.72 23.89 7.16
CA TRP A 519 8.93 23.62 7.92
C TRP A 519 9.60 24.91 8.43
N SER A 520 9.77 25.89 7.55
CA SER A 520 10.28 27.22 7.90
C SER A 520 9.43 27.88 9.00
N ALA A 521 8.10 27.74 8.92
CA ALA A 521 7.20 28.25 9.92
C ALA A 521 7.35 27.56 11.28
N ILE A 522 7.63 26.25 11.32
CA ILE A 522 7.92 25.50 12.55
C ILE A 522 9.21 26.04 13.18
N VAL A 523 10.31 26.06 12.42
CA VAL A 523 11.65 26.46 12.91
C VAL A 523 11.65 27.91 13.43
N GLN A 524 11.02 28.83 12.71
CA GLN A 524 11.00 30.26 13.09
C GLN A 524 10.12 30.58 14.30
N GLN A 525 9.17 29.71 14.63
CA GLN A 525 8.13 29.97 15.63
C GLN A 525 8.22 29.08 16.88
N VAL A 526 8.88 27.91 16.84
CA VAL A 526 8.91 26.97 17.99
C VAL A 526 9.41 27.64 19.29
N TYR A 527 10.34 28.59 19.18
CA TYR A 527 10.88 29.37 20.29
C TYR A 527 10.05 30.60 20.69
N LYS A 528 8.90 30.86 20.05
CA LYS A 528 8.03 32.04 20.26
C LYS A 528 6.60 31.61 20.65
N PRO A 529 6.34 31.26 21.92
CA PRO A 529 5.00 30.86 22.34
C PRO A 529 4.00 32.01 22.16
N GLY A 530 2.80 31.69 21.69
CA GLY A 530 1.77 32.66 21.31
C GLY A 530 1.88 33.19 19.88
N SER A 531 2.87 32.76 19.09
CA SER A 531 2.96 33.15 17.69
C SER A 531 2.03 32.34 16.79
N GLU A 532 1.60 32.94 15.70
CA GLU A 532 0.71 32.31 14.72
C GLU A 532 1.10 32.76 13.30
N SER A 533 1.13 31.80 12.37
CA SER A 533 1.24 32.04 10.92
C SER A 533 0.08 31.38 10.17
N GLU A 534 0.10 31.42 8.84
CA GLU A 534 -0.86 30.68 8.01
C GLU A 534 -0.71 29.16 8.18
N TRP A 535 0.51 28.68 8.48
CA TRP A 535 0.89 27.27 8.48
C TRP A 535 0.76 26.59 9.85
N VAL A 536 1.23 27.26 10.90
CA VAL A 536 1.26 26.71 12.27
C VAL A 536 0.92 27.78 13.32
N SER A 537 0.48 27.35 14.50
CA SER A 537 0.40 28.18 15.70
C SER A 537 1.21 27.53 16.82
N VAL A 538 1.90 28.33 17.63
CA VAL A 538 2.77 27.84 18.71
C VAL A 538 2.25 28.34 20.05
N GLU A 539 2.13 27.45 21.03
CA GLU A 539 1.66 27.81 22.37
C GLU A 539 2.34 26.97 23.47
N ASP A 540 2.29 27.49 24.69
CA ASP A 540 2.62 26.75 25.91
C ASP A 540 1.34 26.16 26.50
N ALA A 541 1.09 24.88 26.22
CA ALA A 541 -0.11 24.19 26.65
C ALA A 541 0.06 23.58 28.04
N GLU A 542 -1.04 23.56 28.81
CA GLU A 542 -1.12 22.82 30.07
C GLU A 542 -1.00 21.30 29.84
N ARG A 543 -0.34 20.59 30.76
CA ARG A 543 -0.10 19.14 30.62
C ARG A 543 -1.39 18.34 30.58
N GLU A 544 -2.42 18.80 31.29
CA GLU A 544 -3.75 18.21 31.32
C GLU A 544 -4.35 18.06 29.91
N ARG A 545 -4.01 18.97 28.97
CA ARG A 545 -4.44 18.89 27.57
C ARG A 545 -3.98 17.60 26.88
N PHE A 546 -2.78 17.12 27.22
CA PHE A 546 -2.15 15.96 26.61
C PHE A 546 -2.16 14.73 27.55
N ALA A 547 -2.98 14.75 28.61
CA ALA A 547 -3.06 13.68 29.59
C ALA A 547 -3.95 12.49 29.16
N GLY A 548 -4.79 12.66 28.13
CA GLY A 548 -5.73 11.64 27.67
C GLY A 548 -5.84 11.53 26.15
N HIS A 549 -6.10 10.32 25.66
CA HIS A 549 -6.42 10.05 24.26
C HIS A 549 -7.90 10.40 23.93
N PRO A 550 -8.19 10.95 22.73
CA PRO A 550 -7.27 11.27 21.64
C PRO A 550 -6.61 12.66 21.79
N TRP A 551 -5.42 12.82 21.21
CA TRP A 551 -4.77 14.13 21.09
C TRP A 551 -5.24 14.86 19.83
N SER A 552 -5.48 16.16 19.97
CA SER A 552 -5.68 17.09 18.85
C SER A 552 -4.56 18.13 18.83
N VAL A 553 -3.83 18.15 17.72
CA VAL A 553 -2.73 19.10 17.44
C VAL A 553 -3.10 20.08 16.31
N SER A 554 -4.40 20.25 16.02
CA SER A 554 -4.88 21.20 15.02
C SER A 554 -4.94 22.62 15.57
N GLY A 555 -4.31 23.56 14.85
CA GLY A 555 -4.31 24.98 15.18
C GLY A 555 -5.45 25.74 14.52
N GLY A 556 -5.64 26.99 14.96
CA GLY A 556 -6.33 27.99 14.15
C GLY A 556 -7.83 28.19 14.35
N GLY A 557 -8.35 27.99 15.57
CA GLY A 557 -9.76 28.27 15.94
C GLY A 557 -10.70 27.07 15.83
N ALA A 558 -10.20 25.91 15.35
CA ALA A 558 -11.00 24.68 15.27
C ALA A 558 -11.55 24.22 16.63
N ARG A 559 -10.87 24.58 17.72
CA ARG A 559 -11.30 24.27 19.09
C ARG A 559 -12.61 24.97 19.45
N ASP A 560 -12.74 26.27 19.17
CA ASP A 560 -13.93 27.05 19.52
C ASP A 560 -15.17 26.49 18.82
N VAL A 561 -15.00 26.07 17.56
CA VAL A 561 -16.03 25.37 16.78
C VAL A 561 -16.37 24.00 17.41
N MET A 562 -15.37 23.25 17.88
CA MET A 562 -15.58 21.97 18.57
C MET A 562 -16.27 22.11 19.93
N GLU A 563 -16.07 23.22 20.64
CA GLU A 563 -16.77 23.52 21.89
C GLU A 563 -18.28 23.74 21.63
N LEU A 564 -18.65 24.48 20.58
CA LEU A 564 -20.07 24.62 20.17
C LEU A 564 -20.74 23.28 19.85
N PHE A 565 -20.02 22.36 19.18
CA PHE A 565 -20.50 21.01 18.95
C PHE A 565 -20.68 20.21 20.26
N GLY A 566 -19.84 20.47 21.27
CA GLY A 566 -19.94 19.83 22.59
C GLY A 566 -21.16 20.26 23.40
N ASP A 567 -21.71 21.44 23.12
CA ASP A 567 -22.89 22.00 23.79
C ASP A 567 -24.23 21.47 23.23
N CYS A 568 -24.19 20.61 22.21
CA CYS A 568 -25.37 20.01 21.62
C CYS A 568 -26.13 19.11 22.62
N PRO A 569 -27.47 19.09 22.57
CA PRO A 569 -28.29 18.40 23.58
C PRO A 569 -28.28 16.88 23.48
N ASP A 570 -27.86 16.32 22.35
CA ASP A 570 -27.99 14.89 22.07
C ASP A 570 -26.81 14.35 21.22
N ILE A 571 -26.67 13.03 21.13
CA ILE A 571 -25.69 12.33 20.30
C ILE A 571 -26.35 11.17 19.57
N ILE A 572 -25.84 10.81 18.39
CA ILE A 572 -26.49 9.82 17.51
C ILE A 572 -26.73 8.43 18.15
N VAL A 573 -25.86 7.98 19.05
CA VAL A 573 -26.04 6.67 19.71
C VAL A 573 -27.31 6.61 20.55
N HIS A 574 -27.81 7.74 21.07
CA HIS A 574 -29.09 7.76 21.80
C HIS A 574 -30.31 7.55 20.88
N ARG A 575 -30.16 7.81 19.58
CA ARG A 575 -31.22 7.63 18.57
C ARG A 575 -31.09 6.33 17.78
N SER A 576 -30.03 5.56 18.01
CA SER A 576 -29.69 4.37 17.21
C SER A 576 -29.80 3.11 18.06
N SER A 577 -30.42 2.05 17.52
CA SER A 577 -30.34 0.71 18.11
C SER A 577 -28.97 0.08 17.90
N ARG A 578 -28.30 0.42 16.79
CA ARG A 578 -27.00 -0.15 16.45
C ARG A 578 -26.19 0.75 15.52
N ILE A 579 -24.89 0.86 15.79
CA ILE A 579 -23.91 1.52 14.92
C ILE A 579 -22.67 0.62 14.81
N GLY A 580 -22.24 0.28 13.59
CA GLY A 580 -21.00 -0.49 13.40
C GLY A 580 -20.97 -1.34 12.14
N VAL A 581 -20.09 -2.34 12.12
CA VAL A 581 -19.87 -3.24 10.97
C VAL A 581 -21.04 -4.21 10.81
N PHE A 582 -21.71 -4.24 9.66
CA PHE A 582 -22.75 -5.25 9.37
C PHE A 582 -22.16 -6.68 9.35
N GLY A 583 -21.21 -6.92 8.44
CA GLY A 583 -20.56 -8.22 8.30
C GLY A 583 -19.20 -8.14 7.63
N ILE A 584 -18.43 -9.23 7.79
CA ILE A 584 -17.10 -9.43 7.24
C ILE A 584 -17.13 -10.76 6.46
N PRO A 585 -17.04 -10.76 5.12
CA PRO A 585 -16.96 -11.99 4.35
C PRO A 585 -15.70 -12.79 4.67
N GLY A 586 -14.54 -12.12 4.68
CA GLY A 586 -13.24 -12.73 4.97
C GLY A 586 -12.62 -13.49 3.78
N GLY A 587 -13.38 -13.76 2.73
CA GLY A 587 -12.95 -14.44 1.49
C GLY A 587 -13.19 -13.62 0.22
N ASP A 588 -12.97 -12.31 0.26
CA ASP A 588 -13.38 -11.36 -0.79
C ASP A 588 -13.02 -11.79 -2.21
N ASP A 589 -11.83 -12.36 -2.42
CA ASP A 589 -11.33 -12.75 -3.75
C ASP A 589 -12.27 -13.72 -4.50
N VAL A 590 -12.99 -14.59 -3.77
CA VAL A 590 -13.92 -15.61 -4.31
C VAL A 590 -15.39 -15.34 -3.96
N MET A 591 -15.67 -14.70 -2.82
CA MET A 591 -17.03 -14.44 -2.35
C MET A 591 -17.66 -13.22 -3.03
N LEU A 592 -16.88 -12.29 -3.57
CA LEU A 592 -17.37 -11.06 -4.21
C LEU A 592 -17.12 -11.08 -5.72
N THR A 593 -18.17 -10.84 -6.50
CA THR A 593 -18.13 -10.71 -7.96
C THR A 593 -19.38 -10.00 -8.48
N PRO A 594 -19.41 -9.46 -9.71
CA PRO A 594 -20.64 -8.94 -10.31
C PRO A 594 -21.74 -10.00 -10.41
N ARG A 595 -23.00 -9.57 -10.45
CA ARG A 595 -24.17 -10.46 -10.51
C ARG A 595 -24.12 -11.41 -11.69
N GLU A 596 -23.69 -10.90 -12.83
CA GLU A 596 -23.65 -11.59 -14.12
C GLU A 596 -22.67 -12.75 -14.06
N ALA A 597 -21.56 -12.62 -13.31
CA ALA A 597 -20.62 -13.71 -13.10
C ALA A 597 -21.22 -14.89 -12.34
N TRP A 598 -22.06 -14.61 -11.33
CA TRP A 598 -22.81 -15.63 -10.62
C TRP A 598 -23.83 -16.32 -11.51
N LEU A 599 -24.63 -15.52 -12.25
CA LEU A 599 -25.67 -16.04 -13.13
C LEU A 599 -25.12 -16.90 -14.26
N ARG A 600 -23.98 -16.52 -14.85
CA ARG A 600 -23.33 -17.28 -15.92
C ARG A 600 -23.05 -18.72 -15.51
N ARG A 601 -22.63 -18.95 -14.27
CA ARG A 601 -22.35 -20.29 -13.74
C ARG A 601 -23.58 -20.96 -13.10
N ALA A 602 -24.78 -20.44 -13.38
CA ALA A 602 -26.07 -20.91 -12.89
C ALA A 602 -26.15 -21.02 -11.36
N ALA A 603 -25.48 -20.12 -10.62
CA ALA A 603 -25.56 -20.10 -9.17
C ALA A 603 -26.98 -19.74 -8.69
N GLU A 604 -27.45 -20.42 -7.64
CA GLU A 604 -28.74 -20.18 -7.02
C GLU A 604 -28.80 -18.75 -6.46
N ILE A 605 -29.63 -17.91 -7.09
CA ILE A 605 -29.73 -16.47 -6.77
C ILE A 605 -30.10 -16.24 -5.30
N GLU A 606 -30.77 -17.19 -4.67
CA GLU A 606 -31.19 -17.14 -3.26
C GLU A 606 -30.01 -17.03 -2.28
N HIS A 607 -28.83 -17.55 -2.66
CA HIS A 607 -27.61 -17.51 -1.85
C HIS A 607 -26.67 -16.37 -2.22
N ILE A 608 -27.13 -15.45 -3.07
CA ILE A 608 -26.36 -14.31 -3.55
C ILE A 608 -27.11 -13.03 -3.20
N LYS A 609 -26.46 -12.16 -2.43
CA LYS A 609 -27.04 -10.89 -1.99
C LYS A 609 -26.22 -9.72 -2.49
N GLN A 610 -26.90 -8.63 -2.81
CA GLN A 610 -26.24 -7.39 -3.19
C GLN A 610 -25.45 -6.84 -1.99
N LEU A 611 -24.16 -6.61 -2.20
CA LEU A 611 -23.24 -6.15 -1.18
C LEU A 611 -22.81 -4.73 -1.47
N VAL A 612 -23.03 -3.83 -0.52
CA VAL A 612 -22.56 -2.45 -0.61
C VAL A 612 -21.14 -2.33 -0.06
N LEU A 613 -20.24 -1.78 -0.86
CA LEU A 613 -18.87 -1.43 -0.48
C LEU A 613 -18.75 0.07 -0.12
N GLY A 614 -17.84 0.40 0.80
CA GLY A 614 -17.65 1.80 1.22
C GLY A 614 -17.21 2.76 0.10
N ASP A 615 -16.55 2.28 -0.95
CA ASP A 615 -16.16 3.07 -2.10
C ASP A 615 -17.29 3.28 -3.12
N GLU A 616 -18.37 2.52 -3.01
CA GLU A 616 -19.59 2.64 -3.83
C GLU A 616 -20.58 3.68 -3.27
N ILE A 617 -20.46 4.06 -2.00
CA ILE A 617 -21.33 5.04 -1.33
C ILE A 617 -20.88 6.47 -1.63
N ARG A 618 -21.56 7.19 -2.52
CA ARG A 618 -21.26 8.57 -2.90
C ARG A 618 -22.53 9.38 -3.08
N ASP A 619 -22.46 10.65 -2.70
CA ASP A 619 -23.49 11.66 -2.99
C ASP A 619 -24.93 11.16 -2.79
N TRP A 620 -25.23 10.73 -1.56
CA TRP A 620 -26.56 10.28 -1.11
C TRP A 620 -27.05 8.95 -1.71
N ARG A 621 -26.21 8.20 -2.42
CA ARG A 621 -26.54 6.89 -3.00
C ARG A 621 -25.40 5.88 -2.91
N ALA A 622 -25.70 4.62 -3.22
CA ALA A 622 -24.70 3.58 -3.45
C ALA A 622 -24.83 3.03 -4.88
N SER A 623 -23.71 2.67 -5.51
CA SER A 623 -23.74 1.91 -6.77
C SER A 623 -24.06 0.43 -6.53
N HIS A 624 -24.53 -0.27 -7.57
CA HIS A 624 -25.20 -1.56 -7.46
C HIS A 624 -24.41 -2.76 -8.00
N ASN A 625 -23.09 -2.63 -8.17
CA ASN A 625 -22.33 -3.52 -9.05
C ASN A 625 -21.76 -4.76 -8.35
N THR A 626 -21.75 -4.79 -7.02
CA THR A 626 -21.11 -5.87 -6.25
C THR A 626 -22.14 -6.81 -5.62
N PHE A 627 -21.95 -8.12 -5.83
CA PHE A 627 -22.75 -9.17 -5.20
C PHE A 627 -21.83 -10.10 -4.41
N SER A 628 -22.37 -10.65 -3.32
CA SER A 628 -21.65 -11.56 -2.46
C SER A 628 -22.38 -12.87 -2.29
N PHE A 629 -21.62 -13.96 -2.29
CA PHE A 629 -22.07 -15.23 -1.73
C PHE A 629 -22.50 -15.00 -0.27
N PHE A 630 -23.73 -15.32 0.08
CA PHE A 630 -24.34 -15.11 1.40
C PHE A 630 -25.21 -16.33 1.78
N PRO A 631 -24.60 -17.39 2.33
CA PRO A 631 -25.26 -18.68 2.58
C PRO A 631 -26.06 -18.68 3.88
N TYR A 632 -26.91 -17.68 4.08
CA TYR A 632 -27.68 -17.52 5.31
C TYR A 632 -29.18 -17.45 5.03
N SER A 633 -29.98 -17.96 5.95
CA SER A 633 -31.43 -17.77 5.98
C SER A 633 -31.80 -16.30 6.27
N TYR A 634 -33.09 -15.98 6.22
CA TYR A 634 -33.60 -14.65 6.61
C TYR A 634 -33.23 -14.29 8.07
N ASP A 635 -33.25 -15.28 8.96
CA ASP A 635 -32.87 -15.13 10.39
C ASP A 635 -31.35 -15.15 10.63
N LEU A 636 -30.55 -15.10 9.54
CA LEU A 636 -29.08 -15.13 9.56
C LEU A 636 -28.49 -16.46 10.07
N GLU A 637 -29.22 -17.57 9.94
CA GLU A 637 -28.71 -18.90 10.22
C GLU A 637 -27.97 -19.47 9.01
N LEU A 638 -26.79 -20.05 9.23
CA LEU A 638 -25.97 -20.61 8.15
C LEU A 638 -26.64 -21.84 7.54
N LEU A 639 -26.79 -21.85 6.21
CA LEU A 639 -27.32 -22.97 5.46
C LEU A 639 -26.25 -24.08 5.31
N PRO A 640 -26.63 -25.37 5.38
CA PRO A 640 -25.68 -26.46 5.19
C PRO A 640 -25.20 -26.55 3.73
N LEU A 641 -24.02 -27.15 3.51
CA LEU A 641 -23.31 -27.12 2.23
C LEU A 641 -24.08 -27.80 1.08
N ASP A 642 -24.84 -28.85 1.40
CA ASP A 642 -25.69 -29.60 0.48
C ASP A 642 -26.89 -28.78 -0.03
N ALA A 643 -27.35 -27.80 0.75
CA ALA A 643 -28.40 -26.87 0.33
C ALA A 643 -27.92 -25.80 -0.67
N LEU A 644 -26.60 -25.65 -0.89
CA LEU A 644 -26.03 -24.57 -1.70
C LEU A 644 -25.88 -24.91 -3.20
N GLY A 645 -26.25 -26.12 -3.63
CA GLY A 645 -26.32 -26.53 -5.04
C GLY A 645 -25.08 -26.20 -5.89
N LEU A 646 -25.27 -25.55 -7.04
CA LEU A 646 -24.22 -25.16 -7.98
C LEU A 646 -23.28 -24.10 -7.42
N THR A 647 -23.75 -23.28 -6.47
CA THR A 647 -22.92 -22.27 -5.80
C THR A 647 -21.76 -22.91 -5.03
N ASN A 648 -21.94 -24.13 -4.49
CA ASN A 648 -20.85 -24.91 -3.89
C ASN A 648 -19.71 -25.18 -4.89
N ARG A 649 -20.03 -25.48 -6.15
CA ARG A 649 -19.02 -25.74 -7.21
C ARG A 649 -18.12 -24.53 -7.47
N TRP A 650 -18.62 -23.31 -7.27
CA TRP A 650 -17.84 -22.07 -7.39
C TRP A 650 -16.82 -21.88 -6.27
N ILE A 651 -17.21 -22.14 -5.02
CA ILE A 651 -16.37 -21.88 -3.83
C ILE A 651 -15.46 -23.06 -3.48
N TRP A 652 -15.83 -24.29 -3.85
CA TRP A 652 -15.09 -25.53 -3.51
C TRP A 652 -13.61 -25.51 -3.94
N PRO A 653 -13.22 -24.99 -5.12
CA PRO A 653 -11.80 -24.90 -5.49
C PRO A 653 -10.96 -24.10 -4.49
N CYS A 654 -11.58 -23.20 -3.73
CA CYS A 654 -10.92 -22.38 -2.72
C CYS A 654 -11.09 -22.91 -1.28
N ARG A 655 -11.70 -24.09 -1.06
CA ARG A 655 -12.00 -24.64 0.28
C ARG A 655 -10.81 -24.60 1.22
N THR A 656 -9.64 -25.11 0.80
CA THR A 656 -8.43 -25.10 1.64
C THR A 656 -8.02 -23.68 2.01
N SER A 657 -8.05 -22.73 1.07
CA SER A 657 -7.71 -21.33 1.34
C SER A 657 -8.73 -20.66 2.27
N LEU A 658 -10.03 -20.96 2.14
CA LEU A 658 -11.09 -20.38 2.96
C LEU A 658 -11.10 -20.96 4.37
N GLY A 659 -10.90 -22.26 4.53
CA GLY A 659 -10.85 -22.86 5.86
C GLY A 659 -9.55 -22.58 6.63
N ASN A 660 -8.46 -22.25 5.93
CA ASN A 660 -7.21 -21.78 6.55
C ASN A 660 -7.19 -20.26 6.84
N ARG A 661 -8.32 -19.56 6.66
CA ARG A 661 -8.41 -18.15 7.09
C ARG A 661 -8.35 -18.09 8.61
N MET A 662 -7.66 -17.08 9.13
CA MET A 662 -7.57 -16.86 10.57
C MET A 662 -8.89 -16.34 11.13
N THR A 663 -9.33 -16.91 12.25
CA THR A 663 -10.44 -16.44 13.07
C THR A 663 -9.97 -15.38 14.07
N PHE A 664 -10.89 -14.76 14.82
CA PHE A 664 -10.53 -13.85 15.90
C PHE A 664 -9.85 -14.55 17.09
N SER A 665 -10.04 -15.86 17.26
CA SER A 665 -9.31 -16.70 18.24
C SER A 665 -7.86 -16.97 17.81
N LYS A 666 -7.45 -16.52 16.61
CA LYS A 666 -6.13 -16.77 16.00
C LYS A 666 -5.88 -18.25 15.70
N GLU A 667 -6.94 -19.00 15.44
CA GLU A 667 -6.93 -20.35 14.87
C GLU A 667 -7.43 -20.28 13.42
N THR A 668 -7.28 -21.36 12.65
CA THR A 668 -7.94 -21.44 11.34
C THR A 668 -9.41 -21.82 11.51
N TYR A 669 -10.25 -21.67 10.48
CA TYR A 669 -11.64 -22.16 10.59
C TYR A 669 -11.69 -23.67 10.77
N PHE A 670 -10.77 -24.40 10.12
CA PHE A 670 -10.69 -25.84 10.30
C PHE A 670 -10.34 -26.21 11.75
N ASP A 671 -9.41 -25.49 12.37
CA ASP A 671 -9.01 -25.72 13.76
C ASP A 671 -10.11 -25.30 14.76
N ASP A 672 -10.79 -24.17 14.48
CA ASP A 672 -11.87 -23.60 15.30
C ASP A 672 -13.22 -24.34 15.11
N GLY A 673 -13.23 -25.42 14.31
CA GLY A 673 -14.44 -26.22 14.03
C GLY A 673 -15.51 -25.49 13.23
N ARG A 674 -15.15 -24.40 12.56
CA ARG A 674 -16.05 -23.52 11.81
C ARG A 674 -16.26 -24.01 10.37
N PRO A 675 -17.48 -23.94 9.82
CA PRO A 675 -17.72 -24.21 8.40
C PRO A 675 -16.88 -23.29 7.50
N TRP A 676 -16.01 -23.87 6.67
CA TRP A 676 -15.04 -23.10 5.86
C TRP A 676 -15.64 -22.07 4.89
N TYR A 677 -16.93 -22.20 4.54
CA TYR A 677 -17.64 -21.33 3.60
C TYR A 677 -18.41 -20.19 4.28
N GLU A 678 -18.55 -20.18 5.60
CA GLU A 678 -19.28 -19.10 6.27
C GLU A 678 -18.53 -17.76 6.15
N TRP A 679 -19.28 -16.66 6.30
CA TRP A 679 -18.68 -15.35 6.49
C TRP A 679 -17.95 -15.28 7.83
N HIS A 680 -16.84 -14.56 7.86
CA HIS A 680 -16.07 -14.35 9.08
C HIS A 680 -16.88 -13.82 10.25
N GLN A 681 -17.75 -12.86 9.99
CA GLN A 681 -18.68 -12.37 10.97
C GLN A 681 -19.93 -11.84 10.28
N VAL A 682 -21.10 -12.17 10.81
CA VAL A 682 -22.36 -11.49 10.53
C VAL A 682 -22.90 -11.04 11.88
N THR A 683 -23.30 -9.77 11.97
CA THR A 683 -23.76 -9.23 13.25
C THR A 683 -25.25 -8.95 13.15
N PRO A 684 -26.10 -9.73 13.85
CA PRO A 684 -27.54 -9.54 13.83
C PRO A 684 -27.91 -8.20 14.49
N ALA A 685 -29.08 -7.67 14.12
CA ALA A 685 -29.63 -6.42 14.65
C ALA A 685 -31.09 -6.63 15.08
N HIS A 686 -31.31 -7.56 16.02
CA HIS A 686 -32.64 -7.87 16.53
C HIS A 686 -33.32 -6.63 17.12
N GLY A 687 -34.59 -6.41 16.79
CA GLY A 687 -35.39 -5.26 17.29
C GLY A 687 -35.00 -3.90 16.70
N ALA A 688 -34.29 -3.89 15.57
CA ALA A 688 -33.95 -2.68 14.82
C ALA A 688 -34.77 -2.57 13.53
N HIS A 689 -34.94 -1.36 13.02
CA HIS A 689 -35.66 -1.09 11.78
C HIS A 689 -35.00 -1.77 10.56
N SER A 690 -35.80 -2.15 9.55
CA SER A 690 -35.32 -2.83 8.33
C SER A 690 -34.46 -1.91 7.47
N TRP A 691 -34.83 -0.63 7.36
CA TRP A 691 -34.01 0.40 6.70
C TRP A 691 -32.68 0.65 7.42
N THR A 692 -31.70 1.08 6.64
CA THR A 692 -30.32 1.21 7.11
C THR A 692 -29.70 2.49 6.59
N ILE A 693 -29.18 3.34 7.47
CA ILE A 693 -28.27 4.40 7.02
C ILE A 693 -26.88 3.79 6.97
N SER A 694 -26.22 3.83 5.81
CA SER A 694 -24.84 3.35 5.67
C SER A 694 -23.93 4.45 5.15
N PHE A 695 -22.63 4.30 5.41
CA PHE A 695 -21.64 5.32 5.08
C PHE A 695 -20.30 4.75 4.66
N ALA A 696 -19.54 5.53 3.90
CA ALA A 696 -18.20 5.16 3.48
C ALA A 696 -17.22 5.22 4.67
N GLU A 697 -16.67 4.09 5.13
CA GLU A 697 -15.71 4.08 6.26
C GLU A 697 -14.45 4.87 5.92
N VAL A 698 -13.96 4.75 4.69
CA VAL A 698 -12.74 5.43 4.24
C VAL A 698 -13.06 6.30 3.03
N ALA A 699 -13.20 7.60 3.27
CA ALA A 699 -13.49 8.59 2.23
C ALA A 699 -12.85 9.94 2.59
N THR A 700 -12.80 10.84 1.61
CA THR A 700 -12.20 12.17 1.77
C THR A 700 -13.12 13.19 2.44
N HIS A 701 -14.42 12.89 2.47
CA HIS A 701 -15.48 13.61 3.16
C HIS A 701 -16.63 12.63 3.48
N ASN A 702 -17.59 13.08 4.28
CA ASN A 702 -18.76 12.29 4.68
C ASN A 702 -19.67 11.92 3.49
N HIS A 703 -19.96 10.63 3.39
CA HIS A 703 -20.96 10.08 2.47
C HIS A 703 -21.87 9.14 3.24
N PHE A 704 -23.12 9.56 3.43
CA PHE A 704 -24.17 8.75 4.05
C PHE A 704 -25.31 8.58 3.05
N PHE A 705 -25.95 7.42 3.03
CA PHE A 705 -27.17 7.17 2.26
C PHE A 705 -28.13 6.28 3.04
N LEU A 706 -29.41 6.31 2.66
CA LEU A 706 -30.46 5.46 3.24
C LEU A 706 -30.78 4.29 2.30
N ASP A 707 -30.58 3.08 2.81
CA ASP A 707 -30.97 1.84 2.17
C ASP A 707 -32.37 1.39 2.61
N ARG A 708 -33.21 1.12 1.61
CA ARG A 708 -34.58 0.61 1.78
C ARG A 708 -34.75 -0.83 1.26
N ASP A 709 -33.73 -1.38 0.62
CA ASP A 709 -33.79 -2.62 -0.16
C ASP A 709 -33.22 -3.84 0.58
N GLU A 710 -33.05 -3.75 1.90
CA GLU A 710 -32.49 -4.80 2.78
C GLU A 710 -31.16 -5.37 2.24
N ARG A 711 -30.29 -4.50 1.73
CA ARG A 711 -28.98 -4.89 1.22
C ARG A 711 -28.08 -5.35 2.36
N ILE A 712 -27.03 -6.09 2.01
CA ILE A 712 -25.97 -6.42 2.96
C ILE A 712 -24.78 -5.48 2.79
N PHE A 713 -24.02 -5.27 3.87
CA PHE A 713 -22.96 -4.26 3.88
C PHE A 713 -21.63 -4.86 4.32
N LYS A 714 -20.56 -4.47 3.61
CA LYS A 714 -19.20 -4.86 3.97
C LYS A 714 -18.73 -4.05 5.19
N GLN A 715 -17.68 -4.49 5.87
CA GLN A 715 -17.07 -3.71 6.95
C GLN A 715 -16.57 -2.31 6.54
N THR A 716 -16.35 -2.10 5.23
CA THR A 716 -16.00 -0.78 4.68
C THR A 716 -17.21 0.14 4.50
N ALA A 717 -18.43 -0.38 4.64
CA ALA A 717 -19.70 0.34 4.62
C ALA A 717 -20.46 0.11 5.94
N PRO A 718 -20.04 0.73 7.07
CA PRO A 718 -20.68 0.51 8.34
C PRO A 718 -22.14 1.02 8.31
N VAL A 719 -22.94 0.52 9.25
CA VAL A 719 -24.38 0.74 9.30
C VAL A 719 -24.79 1.46 10.57
N ILE A 720 -25.84 2.28 10.46
CA ILE A 720 -26.60 2.90 11.53
C ILE A 720 -28.04 2.38 11.38
N LYS A 721 -28.52 1.70 12.41
CA LYS A 721 -29.87 1.16 12.50
C LYS A 721 -30.63 1.89 13.59
N LEU A 722 -31.80 2.42 13.26
CA LEU A 722 -32.71 3.04 14.21
C LEU A 722 -33.62 2.00 14.89
N PRO A 723 -34.29 2.35 16.00
CA PRO A 723 -35.30 1.50 16.63
C PRO A 723 -36.42 1.10 15.68
N GLU A 724 -37.02 -0.08 15.89
CA GLU A 724 -38.09 -0.64 15.05
C GLU A 724 -39.28 0.32 14.84
N GLY A 725 -39.57 1.21 15.80
CA GLY A 725 -40.63 2.21 15.70
C GLY A 725 -40.24 3.54 15.02
N ALA A 726 -39.01 3.68 14.51
CA ALA A 726 -38.56 4.91 13.85
C ALA A 726 -39.26 5.11 12.50
N SER A 727 -39.65 6.34 12.20
CA SER A 727 -40.29 6.73 10.94
C SER A 727 -39.28 6.99 9.83
N GLU A 728 -39.76 7.15 8.59
CA GLU A 728 -38.91 7.62 7.48
C GLU A 728 -38.32 9.00 7.75
N ASP A 729 -39.10 9.87 8.39
CA ASP A 729 -38.66 11.21 8.74
C ASP A 729 -37.50 11.19 9.73
N ASP A 730 -37.51 10.27 10.69
CA ASP A 730 -36.40 10.12 11.63
C ASP A 730 -35.10 9.74 10.91
N HIS A 731 -35.19 8.87 9.89
CA HIS A 731 -34.05 8.49 9.08
C HIS A 731 -33.57 9.65 8.20
N LEU A 732 -34.49 10.34 7.51
CA LEU A 732 -34.15 11.42 6.58
C LEU A 732 -33.64 12.68 7.30
N ALA A 733 -34.17 13.01 8.47
CA ALA A 733 -33.68 14.11 9.29
C ALA A 733 -32.24 13.86 9.76
N LEU A 734 -31.94 12.64 10.19
CA LEU A 734 -30.59 12.24 10.57
C LEU A 734 -29.65 12.21 9.36
N LEU A 735 -30.12 11.70 8.21
CA LEU A 735 -29.36 11.68 6.96
C LEU A 735 -28.94 13.09 6.52
N GLY A 736 -29.83 14.07 6.69
CA GLY A 736 -29.56 15.48 6.41
C GLY A 736 -28.36 16.03 7.18
N VAL A 737 -28.39 15.94 8.51
CA VAL A 737 -27.29 16.47 9.33
C VAL A 737 -25.98 15.70 9.10
N LEU A 738 -26.04 14.39 8.89
CA LEU A 738 -24.88 13.54 8.65
C LEU A 738 -24.16 13.83 7.33
N ASN A 739 -24.86 14.38 6.34
CA ASN A 739 -24.31 14.77 5.03
C ASN A 739 -23.95 16.27 4.93
N SER A 740 -24.03 17.03 6.03
CA SER A 740 -23.69 18.46 6.08
C SER A 740 -22.18 18.73 6.18
N SER A 741 -21.75 19.94 5.81
CA SER A 741 -20.36 20.39 5.98
C SER A 741 -19.94 20.59 7.43
N ALA A 742 -20.86 20.99 8.31
CA ALA A 742 -20.61 21.01 9.76
C ALA A 742 -20.31 19.60 10.28
N GLY A 743 -21.08 18.60 9.83
CA GLY A 743 -20.84 17.20 10.15
C GLY A 743 -19.51 16.69 9.60
N CYS A 744 -19.17 17.08 8.36
CA CYS A 744 -17.87 16.76 7.76
C CYS A 744 -16.71 17.33 8.60
N PHE A 745 -16.80 18.61 8.98
CA PHE A 745 -15.78 19.27 9.79
C PHE A 745 -15.56 18.52 11.11
N TRP A 746 -16.63 18.26 11.86
CA TRP A 746 -16.54 17.54 13.14
C TRP A 746 -15.92 16.14 12.97
N LEU A 747 -16.40 15.38 11.98
CA LEU A 747 -15.87 14.04 11.70
C LEU A 747 -14.37 14.07 11.37
N ARG A 748 -13.90 15.06 10.62
CA ARG A 748 -12.47 15.21 10.29
C ARG A 748 -11.61 15.56 11.51
N GLN A 749 -12.16 16.26 12.51
CA GLN A 749 -11.45 16.52 13.75
C GLN A 749 -11.22 15.23 14.56
N VAL A 750 -12.27 14.43 14.73
CA VAL A 750 -12.25 13.26 15.63
C VAL A 750 -11.81 11.95 14.96
N CYS A 751 -11.94 11.84 13.64
CA CYS A 751 -11.58 10.63 12.89
C CYS A 751 -10.12 10.66 12.40
N HIS A 752 -9.54 9.46 12.29
CA HIS A 752 -8.14 9.29 11.89
C HIS A 752 -7.93 9.67 10.42
N ASP A 753 -6.99 10.58 10.18
CA ASP A 753 -6.48 10.93 8.85
C ASP A 753 -5.56 9.78 8.36
N LYS A 754 -5.98 9.09 7.30
CA LYS A 754 -5.20 8.01 6.66
C LYS A 754 -4.19 8.53 5.63
N GLY A 755 -4.07 9.85 5.45
CA GLY A 755 -3.25 10.45 4.42
C GLY A 755 -3.79 10.13 3.02
N ASN A 756 -2.87 9.96 2.06
CA ASN A 756 -3.19 9.73 0.65
C ASN A 756 -3.13 8.22 0.31
N ARG A 757 -3.92 7.75 -0.68
CA ARG A 757 -3.84 6.37 -1.17
C ARG A 757 -2.80 6.23 -2.28
N GLY A 758 -1.66 5.61 -1.98
CA GLY A 758 -0.66 5.13 -2.94
C GLY A 758 0.57 4.56 -2.23
N GLU A 759 0.93 3.29 -2.49
CA GLU A 759 2.29 2.80 -2.22
C GLU A 759 3.22 3.62 -3.12
N GLY A 760 3.97 4.56 -2.53
CA GLY A 760 4.77 5.55 -3.27
C GLY A 760 4.26 6.99 -3.16
N GLY A 761 3.37 7.29 -2.20
CA GLY A 761 2.82 8.60 -1.85
C GLY A 761 3.57 9.82 -2.38
N GLY A 762 3.30 10.18 -3.63
CA GLY A 762 3.55 11.52 -4.12
C GLY A 762 2.67 12.47 -3.30
N ILE A 763 3.25 13.57 -2.85
CA ILE A 763 2.48 14.63 -2.22
C ILE A 763 1.63 15.26 -3.31
N THR A 764 0.34 14.95 -3.29
CA THR A 764 -0.64 15.94 -3.68
C THR A 764 -1.01 16.74 -2.42
N SER A 765 -0.97 18.05 -2.57
CA SER A 765 -0.75 19.04 -1.51
C SER A 765 -2.01 19.51 -0.77
N ALA A 766 -3.19 19.22 -1.29
CA ALA A 766 -4.41 19.86 -0.81
C ALA A 766 -5.13 19.05 0.27
N ALA A 767 -5.56 19.72 1.36
CA ALA A 767 -6.22 19.09 2.51
C ALA A 767 -7.49 18.30 2.12
N TRP A 768 -8.16 18.70 1.04
CA TRP A 768 -9.32 17.98 0.53
C TRP A 768 -8.93 16.62 -0.06
N GLU A 769 -7.72 16.34 -0.51
CA GLU A 769 -7.38 15.00 -1.04
C GLU A 769 -7.16 13.91 0.03
N ARG A 770 -7.04 14.30 1.30
CA ARG A 770 -6.76 13.38 2.41
C ARG A 770 -7.97 12.49 2.73
N PHE A 771 -7.73 11.19 2.87
CA PHE A 771 -8.74 10.21 3.26
C PHE A 771 -8.84 10.10 4.78
N HIS A 772 -10.06 10.14 5.32
CA HIS A 772 -10.32 9.89 6.74
C HIS A 772 -10.96 8.51 6.93
N GLN A 773 -10.72 7.88 8.09
CA GLN A 773 -11.40 6.67 8.53
C GLN A 773 -12.55 7.02 9.49
N PHE A 774 -13.74 7.19 8.96
CA PHE A 774 -14.99 7.34 9.70
C PHE A 774 -15.38 5.98 10.29
N ASN A 775 -15.01 5.72 11.54
CA ASN A 775 -15.33 4.47 12.22
C ASN A 775 -16.62 4.60 13.05
N GLY A 776 -17.33 3.48 13.25
CA GLY A 776 -18.60 3.44 13.98
C GLY A 776 -18.52 4.00 15.40
N THR A 777 -17.42 3.81 16.11
CA THR A 777 -17.23 4.32 17.49
C THR A 777 -17.22 5.85 17.54
N ASN A 778 -16.52 6.49 16.60
CA ASN A 778 -16.50 7.95 16.51
C ASN A 778 -17.83 8.49 15.99
N VAL A 779 -18.40 7.84 14.98
CA VAL A 779 -19.73 8.21 14.47
C VAL A 779 -20.77 8.13 15.58
N ALA A 780 -20.74 7.13 16.46
CA ALA A 780 -21.66 7.00 17.59
C ALA A 780 -21.66 8.21 18.55
N ARG A 781 -20.59 9.00 18.58
CA ARG A 781 -20.43 10.20 19.42
C ARG A 781 -20.77 11.50 18.66
N PHE A 782 -21.26 11.40 17.43
CA PHE A 782 -21.63 12.55 16.61
C PHE A 782 -22.71 13.38 17.32
N PRO A 783 -22.46 14.68 17.57
CA PRO A 783 -23.39 15.56 18.27
C PRO A 783 -24.58 15.91 17.37
N LEU A 784 -25.77 15.97 17.97
CA LEU A 784 -27.01 16.29 17.27
C LEU A 784 -27.58 17.60 17.83
N PRO A 785 -27.88 18.59 16.96
CA PRO A 785 -28.58 19.80 17.38
C PRO A 785 -30.01 19.48 17.80
N ALA A 786 -30.66 20.42 18.49
CA ALA A 786 -32.02 20.24 19.02
C ALA A 786 -33.05 19.94 17.91
N GLU A 787 -32.88 20.56 16.74
CA GLU A 787 -33.69 20.37 15.55
C GLU A 787 -32.83 19.81 14.41
N LEU A 788 -33.39 18.91 13.60
CA LEU A 788 -32.70 18.26 12.49
C LEU A 788 -33.28 18.71 11.14
N PRO A 789 -32.47 18.78 10.07
CA PRO A 789 -32.87 19.35 8.78
C PRO A 789 -33.68 18.37 7.91
N LEU A 790 -34.84 17.90 8.41
CA LEU A 790 -35.71 16.90 7.75
C LEU A 790 -36.03 17.25 6.30
N GLU A 791 -36.46 18.48 6.08
CA GLU A 791 -36.95 18.95 4.78
C GLU A 791 -35.86 18.91 3.70
N PHE A 792 -34.60 19.22 4.05
CA PHE A 792 -33.47 19.04 3.13
C PHE A 792 -33.12 17.57 2.93
N GLY A 793 -33.16 16.77 4.01
CA GLY A 793 -32.93 15.33 3.93
C GLY A 793 -33.89 14.63 2.96
N ARG A 794 -35.19 14.95 3.03
CA ARG A 794 -36.22 14.45 2.10
C ARG A 794 -35.93 14.82 0.65
N SER A 795 -35.69 16.11 0.37
CA SER A 795 -35.48 16.58 -1.01
C SER A 795 -34.20 16.01 -1.63
N LEU A 796 -33.10 15.94 -0.88
CA LEU A 796 -31.82 15.43 -1.40
C LEU A 796 -31.85 13.92 -1.61
N ASP A 797 -32.47 13.14 -0.72
CA ASP A 797 -32.67 11.69 -0.91
C ASP A 797 -33.54 11.42 -2.15
N PHE A 798 -34.65 12.16 -2.32
CA PHE A 798 -35.52 12.02 -3.49
C PHE A 798 -34.81 12.34 -4.81
N LEU A 799 -34.04 13.43 -4.85
CA LEU A 799 -33.26 13.79 -6.04
C LEU A 799 -32.14 12.77 -6.31
N ALA A 800 -31.52 12.21 -5.27
CA ALA A 800 -30.49 11.18 -5.42
C ALA A 800 -31.05 9.90 -6.06
N GLN A 801 -32.26 9.49 -5.68
CA GLN A 801 -32.96 8.36 -6.29
C GLN A 801 -33.30 8.63 -7.76
N GLN A 802 -33.80 9.83 -8.09
CA GLN A 802 -34.02 10.23 -9.48
C GLN A 802 -32.72 10.22 -10.29
N LEU A 803 -31.64 10.75 -9.73
CA LEU A 803 -30.33 10.77 -10.40
C LEU A 803 -29.80 9.35 -10.66
N ALA A 804 -30.06 8.39 -9.77
CA ALA A 804 -29.70 6.98 -9.96
C ALA A 804 -30.46 6.34 -11.13
N ALA A 805 -31.74 6.67 -11.31
CA ALA A 805 -32.54 6.20 -12.44
C ALA A 805 -32.10 6.80 -13.79
N LEU A 806 -31.41 7.94 -13.76
CA LEU A 806 -30.89 8.65 -14.94
C LEU A 806 -29.44 8.27 -15.29
N GLU A 807 -28.84 7.26 -14.64
CA GLU A 807 -27.51 6.79 -15.02
C GLU A 807 -27.56 5.98 -16.34
N PRO A 808 -26.55 6.08 -17.23
CA PRO A 808 -26.54 5.35 -18.51
C PRO A 808 -26.77 3.83 -18.37
N GLY A 809 -26.19 3.21 -17.33
CA GLY A 809 -26.39 1.79 -17.05
C GLY A 809 -27.84 1.42 -16.71
N ALA A 810 -28.55 2.28 -15.97
CA ALA A 810 -29.97 2.05 -15.64
C ALA A 810 -30.85 2.16 -16.89
N LEU A 811 -30.55 3.14 -17.76
CA LEU A 811 -31.21 3.30 -19.04
C LEU A 811 -31.00 2.07 -19.95
N CYS A 812 -29.74 1.72 -20.23
CA CYS A 812 -29.39 0.59 -21.09
C CYS A 812 -29.91 -0.76 -20.54
N GLY A 813 -30.01 -0.91 -19.22
CA GLY A 813 -30.58 -2.11 -18.60
C GLY A 813 -32.09 -2.29 -18.79
N SER A 814 -32.81 -1.22 -19.14
CA SER A 814 -34.28 -1.22 -19.25
C SER A 814 -34.82 -1.10 -20.67
N GLU A 815 -34.06 -0.48 -21.58
CA GLU A 815 -34.47 -0.25 -22.97
C GLU A 815 -33.29 -0.26 -23.95
N VAL A 816 -33.58 -0.25 -25.26
CA VAL A 816 -32.54 -0.19 -26.31
C VAL A 816 -32.00 1.25 -26.37
N PRO A 817 -30.68 1.48 -26.18
CA PRO A 817 -30.13 2.82 -26.14
C PRO A 817 -30.13 3.48 -27.53
N SER A 818 -30.49 4.76 -27.57
CA SER A 818 -30.42 5.61 -28.76
C SER A 818 -29.79 6.96 -28.41
N ARG A 819 -29.18 7.64 -29.39
CA ARG A 819 -28.53 8.94 -29.18
C ARG A 819 -29.49 9.98 -28.61
N GLU A 820 -30.70 10.07 -29.16
CA GLU A 820 -31.75 10.98 -28.68
C GLU A 820 -32.08 10.74 -27.20
N ARG A 821 -32.22 9.47 -26.81
CA ARG A 821 -32.58 9.10 -25.44
C ARG A 821 -31.45 9.37 -24.47
N LEU A 822 -30.21 9.03 -24.84
CA LEU A 822 -29.03 9.30 -24.03
C LEU A 822 -28.80 10.79 -23.83
N ASP A 823 -28.99 11.62 -24.86
CA ASP A 823 -28.81 13.08 -24.77
C ASP A 823 -29.89 13.72 -23.88
N LYS A 824 -31.14 13.26 -24.01
CA LYS A 824 -32.23 13.68 -23.12
C LYS A 824 -31.93 13.29 -21.66
N THR A 825 -31.49 12.06 -21.44
CA THR A 825 -31.15 11.54 -20.11
C THR A 825 -29.98 12.30 -19.51
N ARG A 826 -28.95 12.63 -20.30
CA ARG A 826 -27.82 13.48 -19.88
C ARG A 826 -28.30 14.85 -19.41
N THR A 827 -29.18 15.48 -20.19
CA THR A 827 -29.72 16.82 -19.87
C THR A 827 -30.53 16.79 -18.56
N GLU A 828 -31.40 15.79 -18.39
CA GLU A 828 -32.18 15.60 -17.16
C GLU A 828 -31.27 15.29 -15.96
N HIS A 829 -30.22 14.48 -16.16
CA HIS A 829 -29.23 14.17 -15.13
C HIS A 829 -28.47 15.42 -14.67
N GLU A 830 -27.98 16.23 -15.61
CA GLU A 830 -27.27 17.49 -15.33
C GLU A 830 -28.16 18.49 -14.58
N HIS A 831 -29.46 18.56 -14.91
CA HIS A 831 -30.46 19.36 -14.21
C HIS A 831 -30.66 18.88 -12.76
N VAL A 832 -30.98 17.59 -12.55
CA VAL A 832 -31.20 17.02 -11.21
C VAL A 832 -29.94 17.19 -10.35
N ARG A 833 -28.76 16.94 -10.91
CA ARG A 833 -27.49 17.12 -10.20
C ARG A 833 -27.25 18.57 -9.80
N SER A 834 -27.50 19.54 -10.68
CA SER A 834 -27.33 20.97 -10.36
C SER A 834 -28.30 21.43 -9.27
N ARG A 835 -29.50 20.85 -9.23
CA ARG A 835 -30.47 21.06 -8.14
C ARG A 835 -29.99 20.46 -6.81
N MET A 836 -29.40 19.26 -6.83
CA MET A 836 -28.81 18.65 -5.64
C MET A 836 -27.64 19.49 -5.09
N VAL A 837 -26.78 20.03 -5.95
CA VAL A 837 -25.69 20.94 -5.55
C VAL A 837 -26.28 22.17 -4.84
N ALA A 838 -27.32 22.78 -5.41
CA ALA A 838 -27.97 23.94 -4.82
C ALA A 838 -28.56 23.67 -3.43
N LEU A 839 -29.34 22.58 -3.29
CA LEU A 839 -29.95 22.22 -2.02
C LEU A 839 -28.94 21.76 -0.96
N GLN A 840 -27.81 21.19 -1.37
CA GLN A 840 -26.72 20.86 -0.45
C GLN A 840 -26.09 22.13 0.14
N GLU A 841 -25.93 23.20 -0.65
CA GLU A 841 -25.45 24.48 -0.11
C GLU A 841 -26.46 25.08 0.88
N GLU A 842 -27.75 25.06 0.58
CA GLU A 842 -28.77 25.52 1.53
C GLU A 842 -28.79 24.68 2.81
N LEU A 843 -28.64 23.35 2.70
CA LEU A 843 -28.51 22.45 3.85
C LEU A 843 -27.32 22.83 4.73
N ASP A 844 -26.16 23.11 4.15
CA ASP A 844 -24.95 23.46 4.91
C ASP A 844 -25.16 24.75 5.71
N TRP A 845 -25.63 25.82 5.05
CA TRP A 845 -25.90 27.10 5.71
C TRP A 845 -27.00 27.01 6.77
N HIS A 846 -28.06 26.23 6.51
CA HIS A 846 -29.09 25.96 7.50
C HIS A 846 -28.53 25.23 8.73
N THR A 847 -27.67 24.24 8.49
CA THR A 847 -27.03 23.45 9.55
C THR A 847 -26.09 24.32 10.41
N TYR A 848 -25.43 25.33 9.85
CA TYR A 848 -24.65 26.28 10.65
C TYR A 848 -25.51 27.05 11.67
N GLY A 849 -26.74 27.40 11.29
CA GLY A 849 -27.72 27.96 12.22
C GLY A 849 -28.10 26.97 13.34
N LEU A 850 -28.34 25.70 13.00
CA LEU A 850 -28.73 24.66 13.96
C LEU A 850 -27.65 24.37 15.03
N TYR A 851 -26.37 24.52 14.67
CA TYR A 851 -25.25 24.39 15.61
C TYR A 851 -24.88 25.69 16.34
N GLY A 852 -25.65 26.77 16.16
CA GLY A 852 -25.39 28.05 16.81
C GLY A 852 -24.18 28.82 16.27
N LEU A 853 -23.65 28.43 15.10
CA LEU A 853 -22.57 29.15 14.42
C LEU A 853 -23.09 30.47 13.82
N LEU A 854 -24.38 30.56 13.51
CA LEU A 854 -25.02 31.76 12.97
C LEU A 854 -26.08 32.26 13.93
N THR A 855 -26.19 33.58 14.07
CA THR A 855 -27.34 34.18 14.76
C THR A 855 -28.62 34.00 13.93
N LEU A 856 -29.80 34.07 14.55
CA LEU A 856 -31.06 33.99 13.81
C LEU A 856 -31.18 35.07 12.71
N GLY A 857 -30.63 36.26 12.96
CA GLY A 857 -30.58 37.35 11.97
C GLY A 857 -29.62 37.07 10.82
N ASP A 858 -28.47 36.45 11.10
CA ASP A 858 -27.54 35.99 10.06
C ASP A 858 -28.18 34.91 9.20
N LEU A 859 -28.80 33.90 9.82
CA LEU A 859 -29.44 32.80 9.10
C LEU A 859 -30.54 33.31 8.16
N ALA A 860 -31.41 34.21 8.62
CA ALA A 860 -32.47 34.80 7.79
C ALA A 860 -31.93 35.57 6.58
N ARG A 861 -30.72 36.15 6.67
CA ARG A 861 -30.05 36.87 5.59
C ARG A 861 -29.30 35.93 4.63
N LEU A 862 -28.88 34.76 5.11
CA LEU A 862 -28.00 33.83 4.40
C LEU A 862 -28.73 32.62 3.81
N SER A 863 -30.02 32.45 4.06
CA SER A 863 -30.81 31.32 3.57
C SER A 863 -31.92 31.78 2.64
N ALA A 864 -32.24 30.97 1.64
CA ALA A 864 -33.41 31.21 0.80
C ALA A 864 -34.70 31.06 1.62
N ALA A 865 -35.67 31.94 1.38
CA ALA A 865 -36.98 31.87 2.04
C ALA A 865 -37.81 30.67 1.59
N ASP A 866 -37.68 30.31 0.31
CA ASP A 866 -38.25 29.09 -0.27
C ASP A 866 -37.14 28.27 -0.93
N ARG A 867 -36.97 27.02 -0.49
CA ARG A 867 -36.02 26.06 -1.06
C ARG A 867 -36.38 25.70 -2.50
N ASP A 868 -37.67 25.74 -2.86
CA ASP A 868 -38.16 25.33 -4.16
C ASP A 868 -37.87 26.37 -5.25
N GLU A 869 -37.64 27.63 -4.86
CA GLU A 869 -37.27 28.73 -5.75
C GLU A 869 -35.76 28.94 -5.92
N VAL A 870 -34.92 28.18 -5.20
CA VAL A 870 -33.45 28.30 -5.30
C VAL A 870 -32.99 27.97 -6.73
N PRO A 871 -32.20 28.84 -7.39
CA PRO A 871 -31.72 28.57 -8.74
C PRO A 871 -30.76 27.38 -8.75
N GLU A 872 -30.61 26.74 -9.91
CA GLU A 872 -29.56 25.75 -10.12
C GLU A 872 -28.17 26.36 -9.95
N ILE A 873 -27.25 25.59 -9.35
CA ILE A 873 -25.87 26.01 -9.13
C ILE A 873 -24.93 25.02 -9.84
N ARG A 874 -24.02 25.56 -10.65
CA ARG A 874 -22.96 24.78 -11.30
C ARG A 874 -21.71 24.73 -10.43
N LEU A 875 -20.85 23.74 -10.68
CA LEU A 875 -19.54 23.71 -10.03
C LEU A 875 -18.71 24.93 -10.46
N GLY A 876 -18.09 25.59 -9.49
CA GLY A 876 -17.41 26.87 -9.65
C GLY A 876 -18.23 28.06 -9.13
N GLU A 877 -19.55 27.92 -9.02
CA GLU A 877 -20.45 29.02 -8.65
C GLU A 877 -20.76 29.08 -7.14
N ARG A 878 -20.37 28.06 -6.35
CA ARG A 878 -20.66 28.05 -4.91
C ARG A 878 -19.88 29.13 -4.17
N ALA A 879 -20.42 29.64 -3.06
CA ALA A 879 -19.82 30.76 -2.33
C ALA A 879 -18.35 30.54 -1.96
N PHE A 880 -18.00 29.37 -1.41
CA PHE A 880 -16.61 29.03 -1.09
C PHE A 880 -15.72 28.88 -2.34
N GLU A 881 -16.28 28.42 -3.47
CA GLU A 881 -15.54 28.32 -4.74
C GLU A 881 -15.25 29.70 -5.31
N ILE A 882 -16.19 30.65 -5.20
CA ILE A 882 -15.96 32.04 -5.59
C ILE A 882 -14.88 32.68 -4.73
N VAL A 883 -14.92 32.49 -3.40
CA VAL A 883 -13.86 32.98 -2.49
C VAL A 883 -12.52 32.35 -2.86
N LEU A 884 -12.49 31.03 -3.11
CA LEU A 884 -11.29 30.32 -3.53
C LEU A 884 -10.73 30.84 -4.86
N ALA A 885 -11.60 31.07 -5.85
CA ALA A 885 -11.24 31.61 -7.16
C ALA A 885 -10.69 33.04 -7.06
N ARG A 886 -11.30 33.89 -6.22
CA ARG A 886 -10.82 35.27 -5.97
C ARG A 886 -9.41 35.25 -5.39
N LYS A 887 -9.18 34.45 -4.35
CA LYS A 887 -7.85 34.29 -3.74
C LYS A 887 -6.82 33.76 -4.73
N ALA A 888 -7.22 32.81 -5.58
CA ALA A 888 -6.33 32.27 -6.59
C ALA A 888 -5.98 33.31 -7.68
N ALA A 889 -6.96 34.12 -8.11
CA ALA A 889 -6.76 35.16 -9.11
C ALA A 889 -5.79 36.28 -8.66
N VAL A 890 -5.75 36.58 -7.35
CA VAL A 890 -4.81 37.57 -6.78
C VAL A 890 -3.48 36.95 -6.33
N GLY A 891 -3.29 35.64 -6.50
CA GLY A 891 -2.06 34.93 -6.11
C GLY A 891 -1.91 34.68 -4.61
N GLU A 892 -2.98 34.83 -3.82
CA GLU A 892 -2.97 34.48 -2.39
C GLU A 892 -2.97 32.97 -2.14
N ILE A 893 -3.47 32.17 -3.11
CA ILE A 893 -3.52 30.73 -2.99
C ILE A 893 -3.33 30.03 -4.35
N GLU A 894 -2.47 29.01 -4.38
CA GLU A 894 -2.45 28.05 -5.48
C GLU A 894 -3.41 26.89 -5.19
N THR A 895 -4.25 26.52 -6.17
CA THR A 895 -5.26 25.47 -5.98
C THR A 895 -5.50 24.65 -7.26
N ALA A 896 -5.46 23.33 -7.12
CA ALA A 896 -5.84 22.38 -8.17
C ALA A 896 -7.34 22.03 -8.16
N TRP A 897 -8.13 22.67 -7.29
CA TRP A 897 -9.55 22.33 -7.10
C TRP A 897 -10.34 22.37 -8.40
N PHE A 898 -10.20 23.44 -9.17
CA PHE A 898 -11.01 23.66 -10.38
C PHE A 898 -10.72 22.63 -11.48
N GLU A 899 -9.43 22.46 -11.80
CA GLU A 899 -8.95 21.49 -12.79
C GLU A 899 -9.34 20.05 -12.41
N ARG A 900 -9.12 19.65 -11.14
CA ARG A 900 -9.36 18.28 -10.68
C ARG A 900 -10.84 17.87 -10.74
N HIS A 901 -11.75 18.82 -10.57
CA HIS A 901 -13.20 18.58 -10.54
C HIS A 901 -13.90 18.96 -11.85
N GLY A 902 -13.17 19.43 -12.86
CA GLY A 902 -13.75 19.90 -14.12
C GLY A 902 -14.69 21.09 -13.94
N SER A 903 -14.37 21.99 -12.99
CA SER A 903 -15.17 23.19 -12.69
C SER A 903 -14.47 24.45 -13.18
N THR A 904 -15.25 25.49 -13.50
CA THR A 904 -14.69 26.77 -14.00
C THR A 904 -14.47 27.73 -12.83
N PRO A 905 -13.28 28.32 -12.65
CA PRO A 905 -13.06 29.32 -11.61
C PRO A 905 -13.84 30.60 -11.94
N ILE A 906 -14.78 30.96 -11.06
CA ILE A 906 -15.64 32.13 -11.21
C ILE A 906 -15.36 33.11 -10.06
N THR A 907 -14.98 34.34 -10.39
CA THR A 907 -14.65 35.38 -9.40
C THR A 907 -15.79 36.36 -9.14
N GLU A 908 -16.75 36.45 -10.06
CA GLU A 908 -17.92 37.33 -10.01
C GLU A 908 -19.19 36.52 -9.72
N ILE A 909 -20.14 37.10 -8.99
CA ILE A 909 -21.41 36.42 -8.72
C ILE A 909 -22.19 36.27 -10.05
N PRO A 910 -22.61 35.05 -10.44
CA PRO A 910 -23.29 34.81 -11.72
C PRO A 910 -24.52 35.70 -11.94
N SER A 911 -24.52 36.42 -13.08
CA SER A 911 -25.57 37.38 -13.44
C SER A 911 -26.91 36.75 -13.81
N HIS A 912 -26.93 35.46 -14.13
CA HIS A 912 -28.13 34.73 -14.50
C HIS A 912 -29.04 34.38 -13.30
N TRP A 913 -28.54 34.53 -12.08
CA TRP A 913 -29.33 34.33 -10.87
C TRP A 913 -30.23 35.54 -10.55
N PRO A 914 -31.41 35.30 -9.93
CA PRO A 914 -32.27 36.38 -9.48
C PRO A 914 -31.56 37.24 -8.44
N GLU A 915 -31.91 38.54 -8.40
CA GLU A 915 -31.25 39.54 -7.56
C GLU A 915 -31.23 39.15 -6.07
N TRP A 916 -32.33 38.60 -5.56
CA TRP A 916 -32.42 38.16 -4.16
C TRP A 916 -31.40 37.07 -3.82
N TYR A 917 -31.14 36.14 -4.74
CA TYR A 917 -30.18 35.05 -4.51
C TYR A 917 -28.73 35.55 -4.63
N ARG A 918 -28.48 36.48 -5.56
CA ARG A 918 -27.17 37.18 -5.63
C ARG A 918 -26.83 37.89 -4.33
N GLN A 919 -27.82 38.50 -3.67
CA GLN A 919 -27.64 39.13 -2.36
C GLN A 919 -27.32 38.13 -1.25
N ILE A 920 -27.98 36.96 -1.24
CA ILE A 920 -27.66 35.86 -0.30
C ILE A 920 -26.23 35.38 -0.50
N VAL A 921 -25.82 35.10 -1.74
CA VAL A 921 -24.46 34.60 -2.03
C VAL A 921 -23.40 35.65 -1.69
N GLN A 922 -23.65 36.94 -1.97
CA GLN A 922 -22.77 38.02 -1.52
C GLN A 922 -22.64 38.04 0.01
N ALA A 923 -23.75 37.95 0.74
CA ALA A 923 -23.75 37.89 2.19
C ALA A 923 -22.97 36.67 2.74
N ARG A 924 -23.07 35.52 2.07
CA ARG A 924 -22.30 34.30 2.39
C ARG A 924 -20.80 34.52 2.19
N ILE A 925 -20.41 35.10 1.06
CA ILE A 925 -19.02 35.46 0.75
C ILE A 925 -18.47 36.41 1.83
N ASP A 926 -19.20 37.47 2.16
CA ASP A 926 -18.80 38.45 3.17
C ASP A 926 -18.55 37.78 4.53
N ILE A 927 -19.44 36.85 4.93
CA ILE A 927 -19.26 36.09 6.19
C ILE A 927 -18.05 35.15 6.13
N ILE A 928 -17.83 34.45 5.03
CA ILE A 928 -16.64 33.59 4.86
C ILE A 928 -15.35 34.41 4.98
N GLU A 929 -15.33 35.63 4.47
CA GLU A 929 -14.15 36.51 4.52
C GLU A 929 -13.94 37.15 5.91
N GLN A 930 -15.01 37.40 6.67
CA GLN A 930 -14.96 38.11 7.95
C GLN A 930 -14.90 37.19 9.19
N ARG A 931 -15.53 36.02 9.13
CA ARG A 931 -15.74 35.14 10.29
C ARG A 931 -14.91 33.87 10.19
N ARG A 932 -13.92 33.77 11.08
CA ARG A 932 -12.93 32.68 11.13
C ARG A 932 -13.55 31.30 11.37
N ASP A 933 -14.55 31.20 12.22
CA ASP A 933 -15.26 29.97 12.56
C ASP A 933 -16.01 29.39 11.35
N ILE A 934 -16.73 30.22 10.60
CA ILE A 934 -17.37 29.81 9.33
C ILE A 934 -16.32 29.50 8.27
N ALA A 935 -15.27 30.31 8.15
CA ALA A 935 -14.18 30.08 7.19
C ALA A 935 -13.40 28.78 7.43
N LEU A 936 -13.49 28.15 8.60
CA LEU A 936 -12.93 26.82 8.88
C LEU A 936 -13.77 25.69 8.28
N ILE A 937 -15.08 25.90 8.14
CA ILE A 937 -16.04 24.91 7.63
C ILE A 937 -16.30 25.13 6.13
N GLU A 938 -16.37 26.39 5.66
CA GLU A 938 -16.51 26.75 4.24
C GLU A 938 -15.16 26.64 3.50
N ARG A 939 -14.57 25.45 3.53
CA ARG A 939 -13.34 25.09 2.83
C ARG A 939 -13.54 23.84 1.99
N PRO A 940 -12.77 23.68 0.88
CA PRO A 940 -12.83 22.50 0.01
C PRO A 940 -12.87 21.14 0.72
N GLU A 941 -12.15 21.01 1.84
CA GLU A 941 -12.04 19.77 2.61
C GLU A 941 -13.30 19.37 3.39
N CYS A 942 -14.20 20.32 3.66
CA CYS A 942 -15.47 20.08 4.35
C CYS A 942 -16.68 20.14 3.40
N LYS A 943 -16.48 20.57 2.14
CA LYS A 943 -17.52 20.67 1.12
C LYS A 943 -17.60 19.41 0.27
N ARG A 944 -18.82 19.05 -0.15
CA ARG A 944 -19.04 17.94 -1.08
C ARG A 944 -18.44 18.27 -2.44
N ARG A 945 -17.69 17.32 -2.99
CA ARG A 945 -16.94 17.53 -4.25
C ARG A 945 -17.76 17.38 -5.51
N TRP A 946 -18.76 16.50 -5.46
CA TRP A 946 -19.54 16.10 -6.64
C TRP A 946 -18.66 15.55 -7.78
N ALA A 947 -17.47 15.03 -7.47
CA ALA A 947 -16.61 14.39 -8.46
C ALA A 947 -17.27 13.10 -8.97
N THR A 948 -17.45 13.00 -10.28
CA THR A 948 -17.97 11.80 -10.95
C THR A 948 -17.07 11.46 -12.15
N GLN A 949 -17.09 10.20 -12.56
CA GLN A 949 -16.54 9.80 -13.84
C GLN A 949 -17.21 10.61 -14.98
N PRO A 950 -16.46 11.01 -16.02
CA PRO A 950 -17.02 11.69 -17.20
C PRO A 950 -18.20 10.94 -17.80
N TRP A 951 -19.20 11.68 -18.29
CA TRP A 951 -20.44 11.09 -18.84
C TRP A 951 -20.13 10.14 -20.00
N GLU A 952 -19.22 10.53 -20.87
CA GLU A 952 -18.82 9.78 -22.06
C GLU A 952 -18.27 8.40 -21.68
N LYS A 953 -17.54 8.31 -20.57
CA LYS A 953 -17.01 7.04 -20.08
C LYS A 953 -18.10 6.13 -19.50
N LYS A 954 -19.03 6.69 -18.71
CA LYS A 954 -20.19 5.94 -18.20
C LYS A 954 -21.07 5.42 -19.33
N GLU A 955 -21.27 6.25 -20.35
CA GLU A 955 -22.02 5.89 -21.54
C GLU A 955 -21.34 4.76 -22.32
N ALA A 956 -20.02 4.87 -22.56
CA ALA A 956 -19.24 3.83 -23.20
C ALA A 956 -19.35 2.48 -22.45
N GLU A 957 -19.14 2.48 -21.12
CA GLU A 957 -19.25 1.29 -20.27
C GLU A 957 -20.66 0.67 -20.33
N ALA A 958 -21.71 1.50 -20.35
CA ALA A 958 -23.10 1.02 -20.43
C ALA A 958 -23.44 0.42 -21.80
N LEU A 959 -23.00 1.04 -22.90
CA LEU A 959 -23.19 0.52 -24.25
C LEU A 959 -22.40 -0.77 -24.49
N GLU A 960 -21.16 -0.81 -24.01
CA GLU A 960 -20.31 -2.00 -24.05
C GLU A 960 -20.98 -3.15 -23.30
N THR A 961 -21.42 -2.91 -22.06
CA THR A 961 -22.15 -3.91 -21.25
C THR A 961 -23.40 -4.40 -21.97
N TRP A 962 -24.18 -3.50 -22.57
CA TRP A 962 -25.40 -3.87 -23.33
C TRP A 962 -25.10 -4.81 -24.51
N LEU A 963 -24.07 -4.51 -25.30
CA LEU A 963 -23.65 -5.33 -26.45
C LEU A 963 -23.16 -6.70 -25.97
N LEU A 964 -22.32 -6.67 -24.95
CA LEU A 964 -21.76 -7.85 -24.31
C LEU A 964 -22.86 -8.76 -23.74
N ASP A 965 -23.88 -8.23 -23.07
CA ASP A 965 -24.99 -9.00 -22.49
C ASP A 965 -25.78 -9.76 -23.56
N ARG A 966 -25.97 -9.17 -24.73
CA ARG A 966 -26.59 -9.89 -25.87
C ARG A 966 -25.72 -11.00 -26.41
N CYS A 967 -24.39 -10.81 -26.44
CA CYS A 967 -23.45 -11.85 -26.86
C CYS A 967 -23.41 -13.06 -25.92
N GLU A 968 -23.99 -12.99 -24.71
CA GLU A 968 -24.04 -14.11 -23.75
C GLU A 968 -25.29 -14.98 -23.87
N ARG A 969 -26.22 -14.63 -24.77
CA ARG A 969 -27.47 -15.37 -24.93
C ARG A 969 -27.21 -16.86 -25.19
N ARG A 970 -27.84 -17.72 -24.40
CA ARG A 970 -27.66 -19.18 -24.48
C ARG A 970 -27.89 -19.73 -25.89
N ASP A 971 -28.88 -19.25 -26.62
CA ASP A 971 -29.20 -19.74 -27.98
C ASP A 971 -28.08 -19.51 -29.01
N LEU A 972 -27.12 -18.61 -28.72
CA LEU A 972 -25.92 -18.44 -29.54
C LEU A 972 -24.93 -19.58 -29.34
N TRP A 973 -24.83 -20.11 -28.13
CA TRP A 973 -23.76 -21.01 -27.70
C TRP A 973 -24.15 -22.48 -27.70
N TYR A 974 -25.38 -22.79 -28.09
CA TYR A 974 -25.88 -24.15 -28.30
C TYR A 974 -26.43 -24.30 -29.72
N GLY A 975 -26.31 -25.50 -30.29
CA GLY A 975 -26.83 -25.83 -31.60
C GLY A 975 -27.19 -27.31 -31.72
N LEU A 976 -28.02 -27.66 -32.70
CA LEU A 976 -28.38 -29.05 -32.96
C LEU A 976 -27.26 -29.77 -33.73
N ARG A 977 -26.69 -30.81 -33.14
CA ARG A 977 -25.72 -31.72 -33.77
C ARG A 977 -26.22 -33.16 -33.57
N ASP A 978 -26.32 -33.92 -34.66
CA ASP A 978 -26.85 -35.29 -34.66
C ASP A 978 -28.24 -35.45 -34.00
N GLY A 979 -29.07 -34.40 -34.07
CA GLY A 979 -30.41 -34.37 -33.51
C GLY A 979 -30.51 -33.96 -32.03
N PHE A 980 -29.39 -33.69 -31.36
CA PHE A 980 -29.33 -33.27 -29.96
C PHE A 980 -28.76 -31.85 -29.83
N GLU A 981 -29.20 -31.12 -28.80
CA GLU A 981 -28.63 -29.81 -28.48
C GLU A 981 -27.24 -30.00 -27.84
N GLN A 982 -26.21 -29.36 -28.42
CA GLN A 982 -24.83 -29.44 -27.95
C GLN A 982 -24.18 -28.04 -27.91
N PRO A 983 -23.18 -27.82 -27.05
CA PRO A 983 -22.42 -26.58 -27.04
C PRO A 983 -21.64 -26.40 -28.35
N ARG A 984 -21.58 -25.15 -28.84
CA ARG A 984 -20.85 -24.79 -30.06
C ARG A 984 -19.94 -23.58 -29.83
N ALA A 985 -18.71 -23.66 -30.32
CA ALA A 985 -17.79 -22.53 -30.37
C ALA A 985 -18.04 -21.71 -31.65
N LEU A 986 -17.93 -20.38 -31.56
CA LEU A 986 -18.14 -19.45 -32.67
C LEU A 986 -16.94 -18.52 -32.80
N THR A 987 -16.51 -18.24 -34.02
CA THR A 987 -15.58 -17.12 -34.27
C THR A 987 -16.29 -15.79 -34.07
N ILE A 988 -15.54 -14.69 -33.88
CA ILE A 988 -16.15 -13.36 -33.76
C ILE A 988 -16.94 -13.00 -35.03
N SER A 989 -16.46 -13.40 -36.22
CA SER A 989 -17.21 -13.21 -37.46
C SER A 989 -18.53 -13.99 -37.47
N GLN A 990 -18.53 -15.25 -37.03
CA GLN A 990 -19.74 -16.07 -36.93
C GLN A 990 -20.71 -15.53 -35.87
N LEU A 991 -20.19 -15.04 -34.74
CA LEU A 991 -20.99 -14.40 -33.70
C LEU A 991 -21.66 -13.13 -34.23
N ALA A 992 -20.93 -12.27 -34.95
CA ALA A 992 -21.51 -11.10 -35.60
C ALA A 992 -22.57 -11.50 -36.64
N ASP A 993 -22.34 -12.58 -37.39
CA ASP A 993 -23.27 -13.07 -38.39
C ASP A 993 -24.59 -13.58 -37.78
N ALA A 994 -24.54 -14.17 -36.58
CA ALA A 994 -25.74 -14.55 -35.84
C ALA A 994 -26.66 -13.36 -35.53
N PHE A 995 -26.12 -12.13 -35.49
CA PHE A 995 -26.86 -10.89 -35.31
C PHE A 995 -27.19 -10.16 -36.61
N ARG A 996 -26.94 -10.73 -37.80
CA ARG A 996 -27.12 -10.05 -39.10
C ARG A 996 -28.48 -9.36 -39.26
N ASN A 997 -29.55 -9.94 -38.71
CA ASN A 997 -30.92 -9.40 -38.78
C ASN A 997 -31.37 -8.65 -37.51
N ASP A 998 -30.48 -8.47 -36.53
CA ASP A 998 -30.76 -7.75 -35.28
C ASP A 998 -30.46 -6.25 -35.47
N VAL A 999 -31.52 -5.48 -35.73
CA VAL A 999 -31.44 -4.03 -35.99
C VAL A 999 -30.92 -3.28 -34.76
N ASP A 1000 -31.33 -3.70 -33.56
CA ASP A 1000 -30.94 -3.07 -32.31
C ASP A 1000 -29.44 -3.28 -32.06
N MET A 1001 -28.93 -4.50 -32.26
CA MET A 1001 -27.50 -4.81 -32.13
C MET A 1001 -26.64 -3.92 -33.04
N HIS A 1002 -27.04 -3.75 -34.30
CA HIS A 1002 -26.32 -2.91 -35.26
C HIS A 1002 -26.40 -1.43 -34.89
N SER A 1003 -27.58 -0.95 -34.47
CA SER A 1003 -27.78 0.44 -34.06
C SER A 1003 -26.87 0.81 -32.88
N VAL A 1004 -26.83 -0.04 -31.85
CA VAL A 1004 -26.02 0.21 -30.65
C VAL A 1004 -24.53 0.06 -30.93
N ALA A 1005 -24.12 -0.92 -31.73
CA ALA A 1005 -22.72 -1.08 -32.14
C ALA A 1005 -22.24 0.12 -32.95
N GLN A 1006 -23.07 0.65 -33.85
CA GLN A 1006 -22.77 1.84 -34.62
C GLN A 1006 -22.66 3.10 -33.74
N LEU A 1007 -23.54 3.22 -32.74
CA LEU A 1007 -23.49 4.30 -31.76
C LEU A 1007 -22.18 4.26 -30.97
N TYR A 1008 -21.80 3.10 -30.44
CA TYR A 1008 -20.55 2.90 -29.72
C TYR A 1008 -19.32 3.19 -30.60
N ALA A 1009 -19.32 2.69 -31.84
CA ALA A 1009 -18.23 2.90 -32.79
C ALA A 1009 -18.06 4.37 -33.19
N ALA A 1010 -19.16 5.08 -33.42
CA ALA A 1010 -19.15 6.49 -33.81
C ALA A 1010 -18.68 7.39 -32.66
N ASP A 1011 -19.25 7.21 -31.46
CA ASP A 1011 -19.13 8.18 -30.37
C ASP A 1011 -17.93 7.89 -29.46
N HIS A 1012 -17.55 6.61 -29.28
CA HIS A 1012 -16.53 6.21 -28.29
C HIS A 1012 -15.26 5.62 -28.91
N LEU A 1013 -15.36 5.01 -30.10
CA LEU A 1013 -14.17 4.53 -30.84
C LEU A 1013 -13.65 5.54 -31.87
N GLY A 1014 -14.45 6.55 -32.25
CA GLY A 1014 -14.11 7.51 -33.31
C GLY A 1014 -13.97 6.85 -34.69
N LYS A 1015 -14.70 5.75 -34.93
CA LYS A 1015 -14.58 4.90 -36.12
C LYS A 1015 -15.96 4.54 -36.68
N ARG A 1016 -16.59 5.50 -37.36
CA ARG A 1016 -17.94 5.34 -37.93
C ARG A 1016 -18.09 4.22 -38.96
N ASP A 1017 -17.00 3.81 -39.62
CA ASP A 1017 -17.05 2.77 -40.64
C ASP A 1017 -16.77 1.36 -40.08
N PHE A 1018 -16.69 1.21 -38.74
CA PHE A 1018 -16.47 -0.11 -38.14
C PHE A 1018 -17.67 -1.03 -38.38
N THR A 1019 -17.38 -2.23 -38.86
CA THR A 1019 -18.37 -3.29 -38.95
C THR A 1019 -18.69 -3.87 -37.56
N LEU A 1020 -19.81 -4.57 -37.42
CA LEU A 1020 -20.16 -5.26 -36.17
C LEU A 1020 -19.01 -6.19 -35.70
N VAL A 1021 -18.37 -6.91 -36.62
CA VAL A 1021 -17.19 -7.76 -36.33
C VAL A 1021 -16.09 -6.96 -35.63
N GLN A 1022 -15.74 -5.79 -36.17
CA GLN A 1022 -14.66 -4.95 -35.63
C GLN A 1022 -15.02 -4.35 -34.26
N VAL A 1023 -16.30 -4.04 -34.02
CA VAL A 1023 -16.78 -3.60 -32.71
C VAL A 1023 -16.68 -4.74 -31.69
N LEU A 1024 -17.16 -5.94 -32.05
CA LEU A 1024 -17.09 -7.13 -31.20
C LEU A 1024 -15.63 -7.51 -30.88
N GLU A 1025 -14.71 -7.44 -31.84
CA GLU A 1025 -13.27 -7.65 -31.60
C GLU A 1025 -12.69 -6.71 -30.55
N LYS A 1026 -13.20 -5.48 -30.45
CA LYS A 1026 -12.75 -4.50 -29.46
C LYS A 1026 -13.29 -4.77 -28.07
N ILE A 1027 -14.61 -4.93 -27.93
CA ILE A 1027 -15.25 -5.10 -26.62
C ILE A 1027 -14.98 -6.49 -26.02
N ILE A 1028 -14.73 -7.52 -26.84
CA ILE A 1028 -14.44 -8.87 -26.34
C ILE A 1028 -12.98 -9.04 -25.92
N ALA A 1029 -12.06 -8.20 -26.41
CA ALA A 1029 -10.61 -8.39 -26.25
C ALA A 1029 -10.14 -8.59 -24.80
N ASP A 1030 -10.84 -7.99 -23.84
CA ASP A 1030 -10.53 -8.08 -22.41
C ASP A 1030 -11.58 -8.87 -21.59
N GLU A 1031 -12.58 -9.45 -22.26
CA GLU A 1031 -13.69 -10.22 -21.67
C GLU A 1031 -13.54 -11.74 -21.84
N HIS A 1032 -12.42 -12.18 -22.41
CA HIS A 1032 -12.12 -13.59 -22.64
C HIS A 1032 -10.85 -14.06 -21.92
N VAL A 1033 -10.84 -15.34 -21.53
CA VAL A 1033 -9.64 -15.99 -20.99
C VAL A 1033 -9.36 -17.29 -21.77
N PRO A 1034 -8.09 -17.58 -22.14
CA PRO A 1034 -7.74 -18.82 -22.83
C PRO A 1034 -8.11 -20.07 -22.03
N PHE A 1035 -8.65 -21.08 -22.73
CA PHE A 1035 -9.03 -22.37 -22.13
C PHE A 1035 -7.86 -23.08 -21.43
N LEU A 1036 -6.65 -23.00 -22.00
CA LEU A 1036 -5.46 -23.73 -21.53
C LEU A 1036 -4.59 -22.91 -20.57
N ALA A 1037 -4.16 -23.48 -19.44
CA ALA A 1037 -3.31 -22.82 -18.44
C ALA A 1037 -1.99 -22.28 -19.03
N ALA A 1038 -1.35 -23.03 -19.93
CA ALA A 1038 -0.10 -22.61 -20.60
C ALA A 1038 -0.25 -21.33 -21.46
N MET A 1039 -1.48 -21.03 -21.91
CA MET A 1039 -1.81 -19.79 -22.65
C MET A 1039 -2.22 -18.64 -21.71
N ARG A 1040 -2.56 -18.92 -20.45
CA ARG A 1040 -2.93 -17.93 -19.43
C ARG A 1040 -1.73 -17.43 -18.65
N TYR A 1041 -0.87 -18.36 -18.21
CA TYR A 1041 0.21 -18.09 -17.27
C TYR A 1041 1.60 -18.05 -17.92
N LYS A 1042 2.50 -17.33 -17.26
CA LYS A 1042 3.96 -17.48 -17.41
C LYS A 1042 4.45 -18.63 -16.53
N ASP A 1043 5.73 -19.01 -16.64
CA ASP A 1043 6.29 -20.14 -15.89
C ASP A 1043 6.11 -20.05 -14.36
N PRO A 1044 6.28 -18.88 -13.69
CA PRO A 1044 5.97 -18.76 -12.26
C PRO A 1044 4.51 -19.09 -11.93
N GLY A 1045 3.57 -18.65 -12.76
CA GLY A 1045 2.14 -18.94 -12.59
C GLY A 1045 1.81 -20.42 -12.82
N LEU A 1046 2.47 -21.09 -13.77
CA LEU A 1046 2.32 -22.53 -13.99
C LEU A 1046 2.83 -23.35 -12.80
N ARG A 1047 3.93 -22.93 -12.16
CA ARG A 1047 4.42 -23.56 -10.92
C ARG A 1047 3.39 -23.44 -9.79
N LYS A 1048 2.76 -22.28 -9.63
CA LYS A 1048 1.65 -22.11 -8.67
C LYS A 1048 0.46 -22.99 -9.02
N ARG A 1049 0.07 -23.05 -10.30
CA ARG A 1049 -1.03 -23.90 -10.78
C ARG A 1049 -0.83 -25.38 -10.43
N ALA A 1050 0.37 -25.91 -10.61
CA ALA A 1050 0.68 -27.29 -10.23
C ALA A 1050 0.52 -27.55 -8.71
N GLN A 1051 0.80 -26.55 -7.86
CA GLN A 1051 0.55 -26.66 -6.42
C GLN A 1051 -0.96 -26.64 -6.11
N TRP A 1052 -1.74 -25.80 -6.80
CA TRP A 1052 -3.20 -25.79 -6.69
C TRP A 1052 -3.84 -27.12 -7.12
N GLU A 1053 -3.36 -27.73 -8.19
CA GLU A 1053 -3.87 -29.02 -8.67
C GLU A 1053 -3.62 -30.17 -7.66
N LYS A 1054 -2.46 -30.17 -6.99
CA LYS A 1054 -2.20 -31.10 -5.89
C LYS A 1054 -3.16 -30.88 -4.72
N VAL A 1055 -3.44 -29.63 -4.36
CA VAL A 1055 -4.40 -29.29 -3.30
C VAL A 1055 -5.80 -29.78 -3.67
N TRP A 1056 -6.27 -29.58 -4.89
CA TRP A 1056 -7.59 -30.07 -5.31
C TRP A 1056 -7.70 -31.58 -5.31
N GLU A 1057 -6.63 -32.30 -5.64
CA GLU A 1057 -6.63 -33.75 -5.56
C GLU A 1057 -6.72 -34.25 -4.13
N GLN A 1058 -6.00 -33.61 -3.19
CA GLN A 1058 -6.12 -33.91 -1.77
C GLN A 1058 -7.52 -33.56 -1.24
N GLN A 1059 -8.13 -32.44 -1.67
CA GLN A 1059 -9.52 -32.12 -1.32
C GLN A 1059 -10.51 -33.17 -1.82
N ARG A 1060 -10.31 -33.70 -3.04
CA ARG A 1060 -11.13 -34.81 -3.57
C ARG A 1060 -10.96 -36.09 -2.76
N GLU A 1061 -9.76 -36.36 -2.26
CA GLU A 1061 -9.51 -37.49 -1.36
C GLU A 1061 -10.25 -37.32 -0.02
N GLU A 1062 -10.24 -36.12 0.57
CA GLU A 1062 -11.03 -35.82 1.77
C GLU A 1062 -12.52 -36.06 1.53
N ASP A 1063 -13.05 -35.62 0.38
CA ASP A 1063 -14.47 -35.81 0.05
C ASP A 1063 -14.83 -37.29 -0.15
N ARG A 1064 -13.91 -38.09 -0.70
CA ARG A 1064 -14.13 -39.53 -0.93
C ARG A 1064 -14.04 -40.36 0.35
N THR A 1065 -13.10 -40.03 1.23
CA THR A 1065 -12.82 -40.79 2.46
C THR A 1065 -13.61 -40.29 3.66
N GLY A 1066 -13.99 -39.01 3.66
CA GLY A 1066 -14.52 -38.30 4.82
C GLY A 1066 -13.46 -37.93 5.86
N GLU A 1067 -12.19 -38.26 5.62
CA GLU A 1067 -11.09 -37.99 6.55
C GLU A 1067 -10.42 -36.65 6.24
N ARG A 1068 -10.07 -35.90 7.30
CA ARG A 1068 -9.38 -34.61 7.18
C ARG A 1068 -7.88 -34.84 6.93
N LEU A 1069 -7.35 -34.27 5.86
CA LEU A 1069 -5.93 -34.30 5.51
C LEU A 1069 -5.24 -32.98 5.90
N ASP A 1070 -3.94 -33.05 6.19
CA ASP A 1070 -3.10 -31.86 6.42
C ASP A 1070 -2.68 -31.23 5.08
N ILE A 1071 -3.63 -30.55 4.44
CA ILE A 1071 -3.47 -29.95 3.11
C ILE A 1071 -2.82 -28.57 3.24
N PRO A 1072 -1.64 -28.33 2.62
CA PRO A 1072 -0.98 -27.03 2.67
C PRO A 1072 -1.79 -25.97 1.89
N VAL A 1073 -1.76 -24.73 2.38
CA VAL A 1073 -2.41 -23.60 1.70
C VAL A 1073 -1.69 -23.29 0.39
N PRO A 1074 -2.38 -23.27 -0.77
CA PRO A 1074 -1.73 -22.99 -2.04
C PRO A 1074 -1.36 -21.50 -2.17
N PRO A 1075 -0.29 -21.16 -2.92
CA PRO A 1075 0.16 -19.79 -3.10
C PRO A 1075 -0.82 -18.95 -3.93
N LYS A 1076 -0.99 -17.67 -3.57
CA LYS A 1076 -1.80 -16.73 -4.33
C LYS A 1076 -1.11 -16.28 -5.63
N TYR A 1077 -1.90 -16.03 -6.66
CA TYR A 1077 -1.45 -15.43 -7.91
C TYR A 1077 -1.26 -13.91 -7.78
N THR A 1078 -0.45 -13.36 -8.67
CA THR A 1078 -0.15 -11.94 -8.87
C THR A 1078 -0.25 -11.60 -10.35
N SER A 1079 -0.33 -10.31 -10.71
CA SER A 1079 -0.37 -9.89 -12.12
C SER A 1079 0.86 -10.36 -12.92
N ALA A 1080 2.02 -10.53 -12.26
CA ALA A 1080 3.24 -11.00 -12.89
C ALA A 1080 3.14 -12.47 -13.39
N ASP A 1081 2.29 -13.28 -12.75
CA ASP A 1081 2.07 -14.69 -13.08
C ASP A 1081 1.29 -14.87 -14.39
N PHE A 1082 0.52 -13.87 -14.82
CA PHE A 1082 -0.31 -13.91 -16.02
C PHE A 1082 0.41 -13.35 -17.26
N ARG A 1083 0.03 -13.85 -18.44
CA ARG A 1083 0.57 -13.37 -19.73
C ARG A 1083 -0.02 -12.03 -20.17
N LYS A 1084 -1.28 -11.73 -19.81
CA LYS A 1084 -1.96 -10.45 -20.08
C LYS A 1084 -2.59 -9.89 -18.82
N THR A 1085 -2.66 -8.56 -18.75
CA THR A 1085 -3.33 -7.84 -17.66
C THR A 1085 -4.82 -8.13 -17.63
N SER A 1086 -5.48 -8.28 -18.78
CA SER A 1086 -6.92 -8.62 -18.83
C SER A 1086 -7.23 -10.02 -18.29
N TYR A 1087 -6.34 -10.99 -18.47
CA TYR A 1087 -6.52 -12.30 -17.85
C TYR A 1087 -6.45 -12.21 -16.33
N TRP A 1088 -5.54 -11.38 -15.81
CA TRP A 1088 -5.45 -11.11 -14.37
C TRP A 1088 -6.69 -10.39 -13.84
N SER A 1089 -7.22 -9.39 -14.54
CA SER A 1089 -8.42 -8.67 -14.08
C SER A 1089 -9.64 -9.57 -14.01
N GLN A 1090 -9.75 -10.56 -14.90
CA GLN A 1090 -10.84 -11.54 -14.93
C GLN A 1090 -10.66 -12.71 -13.93
N ARG A 1091 -9.47 -12.92 -13.35
CA ARG A 1091 -9.15 -14.11 -12.52
C ARG A 1091 -8.73 -13.80 -11.08
N GLY A 1092 -7.99 -12.73 -10.88
CA GLY A 1092 -7.52 -12.28 -9.57
C GLY A 1092 -6.61 -13.29 -8.83
N LYS A 1093 -6.46 -13.06 -7.52
CA LYS A 1093 -5.46 -13.74 -6.67
C LYS A 1093 -5.70 -15.24 -6.48
N LEU A 1094 -6.93 -15.70 -6.62
CA LEU A 1094 -7.34 -17.10 -6.43
C LEU A 1094 -7.75 -17.78 -7.74
N ASP A 1095 -7.49 -17.14 -8.89
CA ASP A 1095 -7.83 -17.67 -10.22
C ASP A 1095 -9.31 -18.00 -10.46
N VAL A 1096 -10.20 -17.21 -9.86
CA VAL A 1096 -11.66 -17.43 -9.91
C VAL A 1096 -12.18 -17.00 -11.30
N PRO A 1097 -12.92 -17.86 -12.05
CA PRO A 1097 -13.36 -17.57 -13.42
C PRO A 1097 -14.45 -16.48 -13.48
N LYS A 1098 -14.08 -15.22 -13.74
CA LYS A 1098 -15.04 -14.10 -13.90
C LYS A 1098 -15.23 -13.65 -15.35
N GLU A 1099 -14.45 -14.17 -16.30
CA GLU A 1099 -14.56 -13.86 -17.73
C GLU A 1099 -15.91 -14.23 -18.35
N ARG A 1100 -16.35 -13.51 -19.40
CA ARG A 1100 -17.62 -13.78 -20.11
C ARG A 1100 -17.46 -14.86 -21.18
N PHE A 1101 -16.27 -14.96 -21.78
CA PHE A 1101 -15.97 -15.90 -22.85
C PHE A 1101 -14.72 -16.75 -22.57
N ILE A 1102 -14.74 -17.98 -23.07
CA ILE A 1102 -13.57 -18.85 -23.14
C ILE A 1102 -12.98 -18.68 -24.54
N SER A 1103 -11.72 -18.29 -24.66
CA SER A 1103 -11.08 -18.20 -25.96
C SER A 1103 -10.29 -19.46 -26.29
N TYR A 1104 -10.25 -19.80 -27.58
CA TYR A 1104 -9.44 -20.87 -28.15
C TYR A 1104 -8.45 -20.26 -29.17
N PRO A 1105 -7.38 -19.57 -28.70
CA PRO A 1105 -6.36 -19.01 -29.59
C PRO A 1105 -5.77 -20.09 -30.49
N GLU A 1106 -5.49 -19.73 -31.75
CA GLU A 1106 -4.90 -20.63 -32.76
C GLU A 1106 -5.82 -21.81 -33.18
N ALA A 1107 -7.05 -21.87 -32.67
CA ALA A 1107 -8.04 -22.90 -32.99
C ALA A 1107 -9.09 -22.46 -34.04
N SER A 1108 -9.02 -21.21 -34.53
CA SER A 1108 -9.93 -20.70 -35.56
C SER A 1108 -9.79 -21.46 -36.89
N PRO A 1109 -10.87 -21.60 -37.68
CA PRO A 1109 -10.78 -22.18 -39.03
C PRO A 1109 -9.82 -21.38 -39.91
N ASP A 1110 -9.10 -22.02 -40.83
CA ASP A 1110 -8.11 -21.32 -41.68
C ASP A 1110 -8.74 -20.23 -42.59
N GLY A 1111 -10.05 -20.31 -42.83
CA GLY A 1111 -10.82 -19.31 -43.59
C GLY A 1111 -11.34 -18.11 -42.79
N ASP A 1112 -11.19 -18.10 -41.47
CA ASP A 1112 -11.63 -17.00 -40.59
C ASP A 1112 -10.54 -16.65 -39.55
N PRO A 1113 -9.85 -15.51 -39.70
CA PRO A 1113 -8.76 -15.15 -38.81
C PRO A 1113 -9.22 -14.62 -37.44
N THR A 1114 -10.53 -14.44 -37.23
CA THR A 1114 -11.05 -13.91 -35.97
C THR A 1114 -11.02 -14.96 -34.86
N LEU A 1115 -10.94 -14.52 -33.60
CA LEU A 1115 -10.76 -15.40 -32.45
C LEU A 1115 -11.95 -16.36 -32.29
N LEU A 1116 -11.66 -17.66 -32.11
CA LEU A 1116 -12.65 -18.65 -31.74
C LEU A 1116 -13.00 -18.52 -30.25
N LEU A 1117 -14.29 -18.38 -29.97
CA LEU A 1117 -14.85 -18.18 -28.63
C LEU A 1117 -15.79 -19.33 -28.27
N GLY A 1118 -15.84 -19.61 -26.98
CA GLY A 1118 -16.89 -20.36 -26.31
C GLY A 1118 -17.48 -19.53 -25.18
N TRP A 1119 -18.58 -20.00 -24.61
CA TRP A 1119 -19.27 -19.30 -23.53
C TRP A 1119 -18.74 -19.73 -22.17
N ALA A 1120 -18.45 -18.77 -21.29
CA ALA A 1120 -17.99 -19.09 -19.94
C ALA A 1120 -19.10 -19.68 -19.05
N GLY A 1121 -20.37 -19.58 -19.46
CA GLY A 1121 -21.49 -20.20 -18.74
C GLY A 1121 -21.65 -21.71 -18.95
N TRP A 1122 -20.85 -22.32 -19.83
CA TRP A 1122 -20.77 -23.77 -19.96
C TRP A 1122 -20.29 -24.44 -18.67
N ASP A 1123 -20.93 -25.54 -18.29
CA ASP A 1123 -20.40 -26.41 -17.24
C ASP A 1123 -19.15 -27.16 -17.74
N HIS A 1124 -18.56 -28.02 -16.90
CA HIS A 1124 -17.35 -28.73 -17.29
C HIS A 1124 -17.62 -29.81 -18.36
N LYS A 1125 -18.80 -30.41 -18.38
CA LYS A 1125 -19.25 -31.36 -19.41
C LYS A 1125 -19.38 -30.65 -20.76
N ASP A 1126 -20.03 -29.49 -20.79
CA ASP A 1126 -20.20 -28.68 -21.98
C ASP A 1126 -18.85 -28.19 -22.54
N GLN A 1127 -17.94 -27.76 -21.67
CA GLN A 1127 -16.58 -27.35 -22.09
C GLN A 1127 -15.81 -28.51 -22.72
N ALA A 1128 -15.93 -29.73 -22.18
CA ALA A 1128 -15.34 -30.93 -22.76
C ALA A 1128 -15.98 -31.26 -24.13
N GLN A 1129 -17.31 -31.24 -24.22
CA GLN A 1129 -18.02 -31.47 -25.48
C GLN A 1129 -17.65 -30.44 -26.56
N ALA A 1130 -17.53 -29.16 -26.19
CA ALA A 1130 -17.12 -28.10 -27.12
C ALA A 1130 -15.70 -28.35 -27.66
N LEU A 1131 -14.77 -28.79 -26.81
CA LEU A 1131 -13.41 -29.17 -27.24
C LEU A 1131 -13.42 -30.39 -28.16
N VAL A 1132 -14.21 -31.43 -27.85
CA VAL A 1132 -14.37 -32.61 -28.71
C VAL A 1132 -14.93 -32.22 -30.06
N ASN A 1133 -15.96 -31.37 -30.10
CA ASN A 1133 -16.55 -30.85 -31.33
C ASN A 1133 -15.50 -30.10 -32.18
N VAL A 1134 -14.74 -29.18 -31.57
CA VAL A 1134 -13.67 -28.46 -32.28
C VAL A 1134 -12.58 -29.41 -32.78
N ILE A 1135 -12.14 -30.39 -31.99
CA ILE A 1135 -11.14 -31.38 -32.41
C ILE A 1135 -11.64 -32.19 -33.60
N ASN A 1136 -12.89 -32.67 -33.56
CA ASN A 1136 -13.49 -33.43 -34.64
C ASN A 1136 -13.61 -32.61 -35.92
N ASP A 1137 -14.11 -31.37 -35.82
CA ASP A 1137 -14.27 -30.48 -36.97
C ASP A 1137 -12.92 -30.16 -37.61
N ARG A 1138 -11.87 -29.87 -36.81
CA ARG A 1138 -10.51 -29.60 -37.33
C ARG A 1138 -9.83 -30.83 -37.92
N THR A 1139 -10.16 -32.02 -37.41
CA THR A 1139 -9.63 -33.29 -37.94
C THR A 1139 -10.32 -33.67 -39.24
N GLN A 1140 -11.65 -33.56 -39.31
CA GLN A 1140 -12.47 -34.05 -40.42
C GLN A 1140 -12.56 -33.03 -41.58
N GLU A 1141 -12.66 -31.74 -41.29
CA GLU A 1141 -12.91 -30.70 -42.29
C GLU A 1141 -11.62 -29.98 -42.73
N ALA A 1142 -10.64 -29.82 -41.84
CA ALA A 1142 -9.43 -29.02 -42.10
C ALA A 1142 -8.12 -29.82 -42.16
N GLY A 1143 -8.15 -31.13 -41.86
CA GLY A 1143 -6.98 -32.02 -41.96
C GLY A 1143 -5.79 -31.61 -41.06
N TRP A 1144 -6.05 -31.04 -39.89
CA TRP A 1144 -4.99 -30.53 -39.01
C TRP A 1144 -4.04 -31.63 -38.51
N GLU A 1145 -2.74 -31.32 -38.54
CA GLU A 1145 -1.69 -32.20 -38.02
C GLU A 1145 -1.64 -32.21 -36.49
N ALA A 1146 -1.01 -33.26 -35.94
CA ALA A 1146 -0.91 -33.49 -34.49
C ALA A 1146 -0.39 -32.28 -33.69
N GLY A 1147 0.53 -31.49 -34.25
CA GLY A 1147 1.06 -30.28 -33.60
C GLY A 1147 0.01 -29.20 -33.31
N ARG A 1148 -0.96 -29.00 -34.21
CA ARG A 1148 -2.06 -28.03 -34.05
C ARG A 1148 -3.19 -28.55 -33.17
N LEU A 1149 -3.37 -29.87 -33.11
CA LEU A 1149 -4.37 -30.52 -32.23
C LEU A 1149 -3.88 -30.67 -30.78
N LYS A 1150 -2.56 -30.75 -30.57
CA LYS A 1150 -1.93 -30.88 -29.25
C LYS A 1150 -2.44 -29.90 -28.19
N PRO A 1151 -2.53 -28.57 -28.42
CA PRO A 1151 -3.09 -27.65 -27.41
C PRO A 1151 -4.56 -27.90 -27.09
N LEU A 1152 -5.38 -28.35 -28.06
CA LEU A 1152 -6.78 -28.67 -27.83
C LEU A 1152 -6.93 -29.93 -26.97
N LEU A 1153 -6.13 -30.96 -27.25
CA LEU A 1153 -6.06 -32.18 -26.44
C LEU A 1153 -5.55 -31.89 -25.02
N ALA A 1154 -4.57 -30.98 -24.89
CA ALA A 1154 -4.09 -30.52 -23.58
C ALA A 1154 -5.21 -29.82 -22.77
N GLY A 1155 -6.04 -29.01 -23.42
CA GLY A 1155 -7.17 -28.38 -22.72
C GLY A 1155 -8.27 -29.37 -22.33
N LEU A 1156 -8.54 -30.38 -23.18
CA LEU A 1156 -9.48 -31.45 -22.82
C LEU A 1156 -8.96 -32.17 -21.57
N ALA A 1157 -7.67 -32.52 -21.55
CA ALA A 1157 -7.01 -33.13 -20.39
C ALA A 1157 -7.07 -32.24 -19.12
N GLU A 1158 -6.92 -30.92 -19.23
CA GLU A 1158 -7.03 -29.97 -18.09
C GLU A 1158 -8.47 -29.89 -17.53
N VAL A 1159 -9.50 -30.10 -18.36
CA VAL A 1159 -10.91 -30.06 -17.94
C VAL A 1159 -11.37 -31.40 -17.34
N MET A 1160 -10.80 -32.53 -17.78
CA MET A 1160 -11.21 -33.89 -17.35
C MET A 1160 -11.32 -34.11 -15.83
N PRO A 1161 -10.41 -33.61 -14.96
CA PRO A 1161 -10.55 -33.78 -13.52
C PRO A 1161 -11.86 -33.20 -12.96
N TRP A 1162 -12.34 -32.10 -13.54
CA TRP A 1162 -13.60 -31.47 -13.14
C TRP A 1162 -14.82 -32.21 -13.70
N VAL A 1163 -14.72 -32.75 -14.91
CA VAL A 1163 -15.77 -33.62 -15.48
C VAL A 1163 -15.93 -34.87 -14.61
N LYS A 1164 -14.82 -35.52 -14.21
CA LYS A 1164 -14.86 -36.68 -13.30
C LYS A 1164 -15.47 -36.34 -11.95
N GLN A 1165 -15.17 -35.16 -11.40
CA GLN A 1165 -15.69 -34.74 -10.10
C GLN A 1165 -17.19 -34.45 -10.11
N TRP A 1166 -17.71 -33.79 -11.15
CA TRP A 1166 -19.09 -33.29 -11.17
C TRP A 1166 -20.05 -34.09 -12.08
N HIS A 1167 -19.50 -34.91 -12.98
CA HIS A 1167 -20.21 -35.67 -14.00
C HIS A 1167 -19.63 -37.10 -14.16
N GLY A 1168 -19.11 -37.67 -13.06
CA GLY A 1168 -18.58 -39.05 -12.99
C GLY A 1168 -19.63 -40.12 -12.66
N GLU A 1169 -20.89 -39.73 -12.51
CA GLU A 1169 -22.02 -40.64 -12.26
C GLU A 1169 -22.90 -40.79 -13.51
N TYR A 1170 -23.80 -41.78 -13.49
CA TYR A 1170 -24.73 -42.01 -14.59
C TYR A 1170 -25.70 -40.84 -14.76
N ASP A 1171 -25.66 -40.19 -15.92
CA ASP A 1171 -26.55 -39.10 -16.30
C ASP A 1171 -27.67 -39.67 -17.20
N ALA A 1172 -28.90 -39.65 -16.70
CA ALA A 1172 -30.06 -40.22 -17.40
C ALA A 1172 -30.47 -39.42 -18.65
N GLU A 1173 -30.16 -38.12 -18.70
CA GLU A 1173 -30.39 -37.29 -19.90
C GLU A 1173 -29.32 -37.56 -20.96
N TRP A 1174 -28.11 -37.92 -20.54
CA TRP A 1174 -27.00 -38.31 -21.42
C TRP A 1174 -27.08 -39.77 -21.88
N GLY A 1175 -27.64 -40.65 -21.05
CA GLY A 1175 -27.72 -42.09 -21.32
C GLY A 1175 -26.45 -42.89 -20.95
N GLY A 1176 -25.51 -42.29 -20.21
CA GLY A 1176 -24.19 -42.85 -19.90
C GLY A 1176 -23.46 -42.10 -18.79
N VAL A 1177 -22.15 -42.33 -18.64
CA VAL A 1177 -21.27 -41.58 -17.72
C VAL A 1177 -20.41 -40.64 -18.57
N PRO A 1178 -20.70 -39.32 -18.62
CA PRO A 1178 -19.99 -38.39 -19.50
C PRO A 1178 -18.47 -38.42 -19.31
N ALA A 1179 -18.00 -38.53 -18.05
CA ALA A 1179 -16.57 -38.58 -17.75
C ALA A 1179 -15.84 -39.77 -18.41
N ASP A 1180 -16.49 -40.94 -18.48
CA ASP A 1180 -15.90 -42.15 -19.07
C ASP A 1180 -15.82 -42.04 -20.60
N GLU A 1181 -16.86 -41.47 -21.22
CA GLU A 1181 -16.92 -41.28 -22.67
C GLU A 1181 -15.86 -40.28 -23.16
N TYR A 1182 -15.70 -39.14 -22.48
CA TYR A 1182 -14.66 -38.15 -22.85
C TYR A 1182 -13.25 -38.64 -22.54
N GLN A 1183 -13.07 -39.45 -21.49
CA GLN A 1183 -11.77 -40.08 -21.22
C GLN A 1183 -11.41 -41.06 -22.35
N ALA A 1184 -12.37 -41.90 -22.78
CA ALA A 1184 -12.17 -42.84 -23.88
C ALA A 1184 -11.80 -42.11 -25.19
N PHE A 1185 -12.49 -41.00 -25.49
CA PHE A 1185 -12.15 -40.15 -26.64
C PHE A 1185 -10.72 -39.58 -26.54
N LEU A 1186 -10.33 -39.04 -25.38
CA LEU A 1186 -8.99 -38.50 -25.17
C LEU A 1186 -7.91 -39.58 -25.37
N ASP A 1187 -8.11 -40.77 -24.80
CA ASP A 1187 -7.17 -41.89 -24.91
C ASP A 1187 -7.04 -42.40 -26.36
N GLU A 1188 -8.15 -42.41 -27.10
CA GLU A 1188 -8.17 -42.72 -28.54
C GLU A 1188 -7.33 -41.69 -29.33
N GLN A 1189 -7.53 -40.39 -29.10
CA GLN A 1189 -6.77 -39.35 -29.81
C GLN A 1189 -5.28 -39.37 -29.46
N LEU A 1190 -4.92 -39.62 -28.19
CA LEU A 1190 -3.52 -39.76 -27.78
C LEU A 1190 -2.84 -40.94 -28.48
N THR A 1191 -3.53 -42.07 -28.57
CA THR A 1191 -3.06 -43.26 -29.29
C THR A 1191 -2.89 -42.97 -30.78
N LYS A 1192 -3.90 -42.35 -31.41
CA LYS A 1192 -3.90 -42.00 -32.83
C LYS A 1192 -2.77 -41.05 -33.22
N HIS A 1193 -2.47 -40.07 -32.36
CA HIS A 1193 -1.45 -39.04 -32.62
C HIS A 1193 -0.08 -39.34 -32.00
N GLN A 1194 0.10 -40.50 -31.35
CA GLN A 1194 1.35 -40.91 -30.69
C GLN A 1194 1.83 -39.90 -29.64
N LEU A 1195 0.91 -39.35 -28.84
CA LEU A 1195 1.19 -38.39 -27.79
C LEU A 1195 1.04 -39.03 -26.41
N ALA A 1196 1.90 -38.64 -25.47
CA ALA A 1196 1.75 -38.97 -24.05
C ALA A 1196 1.16 -37.81 -23.25
N MET A 1197 0.61 -38.09 -22.06
CA MET A 1197 0.13 -37.04 -21.14
C MET A 1197 1.22 -36.02 -20.76
N GLN A 1198 2.48 -36.46 -20.69
CA GLN A 1198 3.62 -35.57 -20.45
C GLN A 1198 3.81 -34.56 -21.59
N ASP A 1199 3.55 -34.97 -22.84
CA ASP A 1199 3.64 -34.07 -23.99
C ASP A 1199 2.63 -32.94 -23.90
N LEU A 1200 1.41 -33.23 -23.41
CA LEU A 1200 0.37 -32.22 -23.19
C LEU A 1200 0.78 -31.24 -22.09
N THR A 1201 1.24 -31.75 -20.94
CA THR A 1201 1.64 -30.95 -19.77
C THR A 1201 2.86 -30.06 -20.05
N ALA A 1202 3.79 -30.54 -20.87
CA ALA A 1202 5.00 -29.82 -21.27
C ALA A 1202 4.76 -28.78 -22.39
N TRP A 1203 3.59 -28.77 -23.03
CA TRP A 1203 3.33 -27.87 -24.14
C TRP A 1203 3.38 -26.40 -23.71
N ARG A 1204 3.99 -25.55 -24.54
CA ARG A 1204 4.06 -24.09 -24.37
C ARG A 1204 3.76 -23.40 -25.70
N PRO A 1205 3.05 -22.26 -25.71
CA PRO A 1205 2.84 -21.48 -26.92
C PRO A 1205 4.17 -20.91 -27.44
N GLU A 1206 4.30 -20.75 -28.75
CA GLU A 1206 5.51 -20.19 -29.36
C GLU A 1206 5.81 -18.78 -28.83
N ALA A 1207 7.09 -18.48 -28.61
CA ALA A 1207 7.49 -17.15 -28.19
C ALA A 1207 7.20 -16.13 -29.31
N PRO A 1208 6.56 -14.98 -29.02
CA PRO A 1208 6.29 -13.98 -30.04
C PRO A 1208 7.61 -13.51 -30.66
N ARG A 1209 7.77 -13.69 -31.97
CA ARG A 1209 8.94 -13.19 -32.71
C ARG A 1209 8.98 -11.66 -32.57
N ARG A 1210 10.03 -11.11 -31.93
CA ARG A 1210 10.23 -9.66 -31.79
C ARG A 1210 10.25 -9.01 -33.18
N GLY A 1211 9.14 -8.37 -33.55
CA GLY A 1211 9.05 -7.53 -34.73
C GLY A 1211 10.03 -6.37 -34.64
N ARG A 1212 10.91 -6.25 -35.63
CA ARG A 1212 11.84 -5.13 -35.81
C ARG A 1212 11.00 -3.84 -35.93
N ARG A 1213 11.11 -2.93 -34.95
CA ARG A 1213 10.48 -1.60 -35.01
C ARG A 1213 10.95 -0.89 -36.28
N THR A 1214 10.07 -0.73 -37.25
CA THR A 1214 10.25 0.25 -38.34
C THR A 1214 10.10 1.64 -37.73
N SER A 1215 11.16 2.43 -37.84
CA SER A 1215 11.18 3.84 -37.46
C SER A 1215 10.19 4.63 -38.32
N ASN A 1216 9.05 5.03 -37.77
CA ASN A 1216 8.22 6.06 -38.38
C ASN A 1216 8.94 7.40 -38.23
N ALA A 1217 9.35 7.94 -39.37
CA ALA A 1217 9.84 9.30 -39.50
C ALA A 1217 8.75 10.29 -39.04
N LYS A 1218 9.11 11.18 -38.11
CA LYS A 1218 8.34 12.38 -37.82
C LYS A 1218 8.34 13.24 -39.09
N GLY A 1219 7.16 13.47 -39.65
CA GLY A 1219 6.94 14.55 -40.61
C GLY A 1219 6.82 15.86 -39.84
N ASP A 1220 7.76 16.77 -40.11
CA ASP A 1220 7.64 18.20 -39.83
C ASP A 1220 6.40 18.76 -40.53
N GLN A 1221 5.50 19.39 -39.76
CA GLN A 1221 4.72 20.52 -40.26
C GLN A 1221 4.71 21.63 -39.20
N ARG A 1222 5.07 22.82 -39.70
CA ARG A 1222 5.12 24.12 -39.02
C ARG A 1222 3.78 24.56 -38.47
#